data_AF-A0A2I0P158-F1
#
_entry.id   AF-A0A2I0P158-F1
#
_cell.length_a   1.000
_cell.length_b   1.000
_cell.length_c   1.000
_cell.angle_alpha   90.00
_cell.angle_beta   90.00
_cell.angle_gamma   90.00
#
_symmetry.space_group_name_H-M   'P 1'
#
loop_
_entity.id
_entity.type
_entity.pdbx_description
1 polymer ?
#
loop_
_entity_poly.entity_id
_entity_poly.type
_entity_poly.pdbx_seq_one_letter_code
_entity_poly.pdbx_strand_id
1 'polypeptide(L)'
;IYNNVQFTADTKVVVSPNVDNIYSSTFLDLNNTALVFVKPKTDRYCSVQVMDAYTNTVDVIGSGSKADNPQDEVTCLITGRNYLGDIPDGMKHIIIPTDMAWIIIRTVLNGPEDLPNVEVIEDQMLLMPLEDYLNNQTYVPAKGTYHEEYNYDPVDYVFNMSPGEFFNTANRLMVTNPPASADTPIMEEMKSINVGPGLTFDEKILGTDGETQWNTMLNNLVPSLTRQTATYMSSHGNWKYYGDPIGDWGTAYAYRGLIAIKGLGANPTYVAIYPEANTDSENQQLSGANKYRLHIDKGMLPPVIQDGFWSFTVYGSDNFLIPNELNRYCINDRSNVTYNSDGTLDILMQAEKPGDDMLNNWLPVGTGDFRINLRIYGPDIDKINSYWIAPEILKEQDSVSRIENNSTQLWDTVQDAYVYSYPLVLMDATMVEHTNTVQPTNEQAPVNQFQHDNELKNADWKNVVSPNVDTLYSEAYLDLNTTALVFVKPETDRFCSAQVMDAYSNTVEVLGSGGGADNPQDAEICLITGRDYQGDIPEGMKHISIPTDIAWIIVRIVCNGPEDLTHIEAIQKQLLLVPLEDYMSSQTYSPPKGSYHEENNFRPGDHVANMSPAEYFSTANRLMVTNPPAPEDASMIEEMQSINVGPGLTFDETILGENASAQWNQMLDSMNPVLSTYFLSFTEKLGDWVYYPYPIADWGTDYPYRAIIAQVAFGANPVNVAIYPETAFDSENQKVFGKNKYILHFDEGMLPPVLEGGFWSITAYGSDSFLIPNDINRYCINDRSNVTFSEDGSLDILLQNEKPDDDNLNNWLPVGTDDFHLIMRIYLPDMDKIHGGWNVPEIERQ
;
A
#
# COMPACT_ATOMS: atom_id res chain seq x y z
N ILE A 1 -1.64 16.90 -35.02
CA ILE A 1 -2.88 17.61 -34.65
C ILE A 1 -2.53 18.48 -33.48
N TYR A 2 -2.69 19.80 -33.60
CA TYR A 2 -2.55 20.74 -32.50
C TYR A 2 -3.95 21.18 -32.09
N ASN A 3 -4.29 21.09 -30.79
CA ASN A 3 -5.53 21.62 -30.28
C ASN A 3 -5.31 23.02 -29.70
N ASN A 4 -5.35 24.05 -30.55
CA ASN A 4 -5.05 25.42 -30.14
C ASN A 4 -6.26 26.13 -29.50
N VAL A 5 -7.09 25.40 -28.74
CA VAL A 5 -8.24 25.98 -28.06
C VAL A 5 -8.35 25.36 -26.68
N GLN A 6 -8.44 26.22 -25.66
CA GLN A 6 -8.78 25.77 -24.31
C GLN A 6 -10.22 25.24 -24.29
N PHE A 7 -10.41 24.08 -23.67
CA PHE A 7 -11.74 23.53 -23.51
C PHE A 7 -12.62 24.39 -22.60
N THR A 8 -13.88 24.55 -23.01
CA THR A 8 -14.92 25.27 -22.27
C THR A 8 -16.14 24.39 -22.09
N ALA A 9 -17.16 24.86 -21.37
CA ALA A 9 -18.42 24.13 -21.23
C ALA A 9 -19.16 23.85 -22.55
N ASP A 10 -18.85 24.60 -23.61
CA ASP A 10 -19.39 24.37 -24.96
C ASP A 10 -18.66 23.24 -25.70
N THR A 11 -17.51 22.79 -25.19
CA THR A 11 -16.75 21.67 -25.75
C THR A 11 -17.45 20.36 -25.40
N LYS A 12 -18.03 19.70 -26.41
CA LYS A 12 -18.69 18.39 -26.26
C LYS A 12 -18.02 17.26 -27.07
N VAL A 13 -16.82 17.52 -27.60
CA VAL A 13 -16.07 16.55 -28.43
C VAL A 13 -15.22 15.56 -27.61
N VAL A 14 -14.93 15.87 -26.34
CA VAL A 14 -14.17 15.02 -25.41
C VAL A 14 -14.90 15.00 -24.08
N VAL A 15 -15.17 13.81 -23.56
CA VAL A 15 -15.78 13.63 -22.24
C VAL A 15 -14.75 13.98 -21.15
N SER A 16 -15.19 14.70 -20.13
CA SER A 16 -14.34 15.17 -19.01
C SER A 16 -13.05 15.87 -19.45
N PRO A 17 -13.15 16.90 -20.31
CA PRO A 17 -12.00 17.55 -20.89
C PRO A 17 -11.12 18.18 -19.80
N ASN A 18 -9.81 18.05 -19.96
CA ASN A 18 -8.83 18.67 -19.08
C ASN A 18 -8.54 20.10 -19.52
N VAL A 19 -8.79 21.07 -18.66
CA VAL A 19 -8.64 22.51 -18.97
C VAL A 19 -7.24 23.05 -18.68
N ASP A 20 -6.39 22.26 -18.03
CA ASP A 20 -5.02 22.62 -17.66
C ASP A 20 -3.99 22.32 -18.76
N ASN A 21 -4.34 21.48 -19.75
CA ASN A 21 -3.40 21.05 -20.79
C ASN A 21 -3.93 21.38 -22.18
N ILE A 22 -3.02 21.85 -23.02
CA ILE A 22 -3.18 21.83 -24.47
C ILE A 22 -2.63 20.52 -25.00
N TYR A 23 -3.41 19.92 -25.91
CA TYR A 23 -3.12 18.60 -26.45
C TYR A 23 -2.59 18.69 -27.86
N SER A 24 -1.48 18.00 -28.09
CA SER A 24 -0.95 17.71 -29.42
C SER A 24 -0.91 16.20 -29.64
N SER A 25 -1.16 15.74 -30.86
CA SER A 25 -1.33 14.30 -31.12
C SER A 25 -1.00 13.92 -32.55
N THR A 26 -0.42 12.73 -32.74
CA THR A 26 -0.14 12.16 -34.06
C THR A 26 -0.08 10.64 -34.02
N PHE A 27 -0.59 10.00 -35.07
CA PHE A 27 -0.38 8.57 -35.33
C PHE A 27 0.79 8.40 -36.29
N LEU A 28 1.62 7.40 -36.05
CA LEU A 28 2.80 7.07 -36.87
C LEU A 28 2.59 5.73 -37.57
N ASP A 29 2.94 5.68 -38.85
CA ASP A 29 3.16 4.44 -39.58
C ASP A 29 4.67 4.19 -39.65
N LEU A 30 5.11 3.14 -38.98
CA LEU A 30 6.50 2.73 -38.78
C LEU A 30 6.90 1.55 -39.65
N ASN A 31 6.06 1.18 -40.63
CA ASN A 31 6.36 0.12 -41.58
C ASN A 31 7.49 0.55 -42.54
N ASN A 32 8.73 0.15 -42.20
CA ASN A 32 9.98 0.48 -42.91
C ASN A 32 10.37 1.97 -42.88
N THR A 33 9.92 2.70 -41.88
CA THR A 33 10.22 4.12 -41.68
C THR A 33 10.85 4.35 -40.31
N ALA A 34 11.75 5.33 -40.25
CA ALA A 34 12.36 5.81 -39.02
C ALA A 34 12.12 7.32 -38.95
N LEU A 35 11.51 7.77 -37.86
CA LEU A 35 11.10 9.15 -37.67
C LEU A 35 11.91 9.78 -36.54
N VAL A 36 12.38 11.00 -36.76
CA VAL A 36 12.96 11.82 -35.70
C VAL A 36 11.85 12.70 -35.13
N PHE A 37 11.69 12.64 -33.80
CA PHE A 37 10.85 13.55 -33.04
C PHE A 37 11.72 14.42 -32.15
N VAL A 38 11.50 15.74 -32.15
CA VAL A 38 12.20 16.67 -31.26
C VAL A 38 11.20 17.33 -30.35
N LYS A 39 11.33 17.08 -29.05
CA LYS A 39 10.69 17.85 -27.98
C LYS A 39 11.61 19.02 -27.64
N PRO A 40 11.19 20.29 -27.82
CA PRO A 40 12.05 21.43 -27.59
C PRO A 40 12.31 21.66 -26.09
N LYS A 41 13.34 22.45 -25.81
CA LYS A 41 13.57 22.99 -24.46
C LYS A 41 12.36 23.83 -24.03
N THR A 42 11.87 23.64 -22.82
CA THR A 42 10.74 24.41 -22.28
C THR A 42 10.80 24.50 -20.76
N ASP A 43 10.21 25.54 -20.19
CA ASP A 43 10.00 25.70 -18.74
C ASP A 43 8.62 25.19 -18.27
N ARG A 44 7.80 24.70 -19.21
CA ARG A 44 6.46 24.16 -18.97
C ARG A 44 6.52 22.65 -18.74
N TYR A 45 5.62 22.15 -17.89
CA TYR A 45 5.29 20.73 -17.88
C TYR A 45 4.80 20.33 -19.29
N CYS A 46 5.54 19.45 -19.94
CA CYS A 46 5.29 18.98 -21.29
C CYS A 46 5.62 17.49 -21.37
N SER A 47 4.59 16.64 -21.23
CA SER A 47 4.74 15.19 -21.33
C SER A 47 4.38 14.71 -22.74
N VAL A 48 5.24 13.88 -23.32
CA VAL A 48 5.05 13.26 -24.62
C VAL A 48 4.96 11.75 -24.42
N GLN A 49 3.74 11.23 -24.36
CA GLN A 49 3.45 9.81 -24.21
C GLN A 49 3.50 9.13 -25.59
N VAL A 50 4.35 8.13 -25.73
CA VAL A 50 4.49 7.33 -26.96
C VAL A 50 3.92 5.94 -26.71
N MET A 51 2.93 5.54 -27.50
CA MET A 51 2.22 4.27 -27.34
C MET A 51 2.31 3.39 -28.57
N ASP A 52 2.22 2.08 -28.36
CA ASP A 52 2.00 1.09 -29.41
C ASP A 52 0.52 1.00 -29.83
N ALA A 53 0.21 0.11 -30.79
CA ALA A 53 -1.16 -0.08 -31.28
C ALA A 53 -2.12 -0.69 -30.25
N TYR A 54 -1.61 -1.27 -29.16
CA TYR A 54 -2.35 -1.84 -28.05
C TYR A 54 -2.42 -0.89 -26.84
N THR A 55 -2.06 0.38 -27.06
CA THR A 55 -2.00 1.43 -26.04
C THR A 55 -1.11 1.13 -24.85
N ASN A 56 -0.09 0.27 -25.00
CA ASN A 56 1.02 0.24 -24.05
C ASN A 56 1.85 1.50 -24.25
N THR A 57 2.18 2.18 -23.16
CA THR A 57 3.11 3.31 -23.14
C THR A 57 4.52 2.75 -23.27
N VAL A 58 5.10 2.88 -24.46
CA VAL A 58 6.47 2.42 -24.74
C VAL A 58 7.48 3.35 -24.09
N ASP A 59 7.22 4.66 -24.10
CA ASP A 59 8.06 5.67 -23.46
C ASP A 59 7.28 6.95 -23.17
N VAL A 60 7.82 7.76 -22.25
CA VAL A 60 7.36 9.11 -21.94
C VAL A 60 8.56 10.04 -22.03
N ILE A 61 8.48 11.04 -22.91
CA ILE A 61 9.55 12.01 -23.13
C ILE A 61 9.22 13.33 -22.42
N GLY A 62 10.23 13.95 -21.80
CA GLY A 62 10.08 15.23 -21.09
C GLY A 62 9.48 15.06 -19.68
N SER A 63 8.47 15.85 -19.35
CA SER A 63 7.89 15.84 -17.99
C SER A 63 7.20 14.51 -17.68
N GLY A 64 7.42 13.98 -16.48
CA GLY A 64 6.96 12.65 -16.08
C GLY A 64 7.78 11.49 -16.66
N SER A 65 8.86 11.77 -17.41
CA SER A 65 9.81 10.73 -17.83
C SER A 65 10.61 10.20 -16.65
N LYS A 66 10.93 8.90 -16.67
CA LYS A 66 11.82 8.28 -15.68
C LYS A 66 13.31 8.61 -15.91
N ALA A 67 13.67 9.09 -17.10
CA ALA A 67 15.07 9.25 -17.51
C ALA A 67 15.42 10.67 -17.96
N ASP A 68 14.44 11.42 -18.48
CA ASP A 68 14.70 12.72 -19.07
C ASP A 68 14.64 13.83 -18.00
N ASN A 69 15.46 14.87 -18.17
CA ASN A 69 15.23 16.13 -17.47
C ASN A 69 14.04 16.85 -18.14
N PRO A 70 12.95 17.18 -17.41
CA PRO A 70 11.71 17.70 -18.01
C PRO A 70 11.89 18.93 -18.90
N GLN A 71 12.86 19.78 -18.56
CA GLN A 71 13.03 21.07 -19.24
C GLN A 71 13.90 20.97 -20.49
N ASP A 72 14.72 19.93 -20.63
CA ASP A 72 15.70 19.85 -21.71
C ASP A 72 15.05 19.50 -23.04
N GLU A 73 15.75 19.85 -24.12
CA GLU A 73 15.41 19.37 -25.45
C GLU A 73 15.75 17.88 -25.54
N VAL A 74 14.84 17.09 -26.11
CA VAL A 74 15.05 15.66 -26.31
C VAL A 74 14.81 15.35 -27.79
N THR A 75 15.84 14.82 -28.45
CA THR A 75 15.76 14.32 -29.82
C THR A 75 15.65 12.80 -29.78
N CYS A 76 14.54 12.28 -30.30
CA CYS A 76 14.23 10.86 -30.32
C CYS A 76 14.25 10.32 -31.74
N LEU A 77 14.82 9.14 -31.92
CA LEU A 77 14.60 8.29 -33.09
C LEU A 77 13.52 7.27 -32.76
N ILE A 78 12.38 7.32 -33.45
CA ILE A 78 11.25 6.41 -33.29
C ILE A 78 11.19 5.45 -34.48
N THR A 79 11.22 4.15 -34.20
CA THR A 79 11.31 3.11 -35.23
C THR A 79 10.38 1.94 -34.94
N GLY A 80 9.92 1.24 -35.97
CA GLY A 80 9.24 -0.05 -35.79
C GLY A 80 10.21 -1.19 -35.47
N ARG A 81 9.68 -2.31 -34.96
CA ARG A 81 10.42 -3.52 -34.54
C ARG A 81 11.43 -4.10 -35.54
N ASN A 82 11.25 -3.84 -36.84
CA ASN A 82 12.07 -4.41 -37.91
C ASN A 82 13.13 -3.44 -38.46
N TYR A 83 13.33 -2.28 -37.83
CA TYR A 83 14.34 -1.33 -38.27
C TYR A 83 15.75 -1.89 -38.06
N LEU A 84 16.56 -1.88 -39.13
CA LEU A 84 17.95 -2.39 -39.15
C LEU A 84 18.99 -1.30 -39.50
N GLY A 85 18.57 -0.04 -39.56
CA GLY A 85 19.48 1.08 -39.85
C GLY A 85 20.28 1.50 -38.62
N ASP A 86 21.27 2.36 -38.85
CA ASP A 86 22.12 2.90 -37.79
C ASP A 86 21.36 3.91 -36.92
N ILE A 87 21.63 3.89 -35.62
CA ILE A 87 21.10 4.86 -34.65
C ILE A 87 22.11 6.01 -34.55
N PRO A 88 21.74 7.25 -34.92
CA PRO A 88 22.65 8.39 -34.82
C PRO A 88 23.04 8.70 -33.36
N ASP A 89 24.29 9.13 -33.16
CA ASP A 89 24.80 9.52 -31.85
C ASP A 89 23.96 10.64 -31.21
N GLY A 90 23.67 10.51 -29.92
CA GLY A 90 22.97 11.53 -29.13
C GLY A 90 21.44 11.51 -29.25
N MET A 91 20.86 10.59 -30.02
CA MET A 91 19.40 10.41 -30.07
C MET A 91 18.92 9.36 -29.06
N LYS A 92 17.79 9.62 -28.41
CA LYS A 92 17.06 8.61 -27.64
C LYS A 92 16.34 7.67 -28.61
N HIS A 93 16.66 6.37 -28.59
CA HIS A 93 16.04 5.40 -29.50
C HIS A 93 14.81 4.74 -28.87
N ILE A 94 13.66 4.88 -29.51
CA ILE A 94 12.38 4.30 -29.08
C ILE A 94 11.94 3.29 -30.13
N ILE A 95 11.88 2.02 -29.72
CA ILE A 95 11.47 0.90 -30.58
C ILE A 95 10.02 0.57 -30.30
N ILE A 96 9.15 0.80 -31.27
CA ILE A 96 7.73 0.44 -31.18
C ILE A 96 7.56 -1.02 -31.61
N PRO A 97 6.92 -1.87 -30.79
CA PRO A 97 6.72 -3.29 -31.11
C PRO A 97 5.75 -3.49 -32.28
N THR A 98 4.87 -2.54 -32.54
CA THR A 98 3.88 -2.54 -33.61
C THR A 98 4.26 -1.63 -34.78
N ASP A 99 3.63 -1.80 -35.94
CA ASP A 99 3.86 -0.90 -37.09
C ASP A 99 3.13 0.45 -36.90
N MET A 100 2.09 0.48 -36.07
CA MET A 100 1.39 1.69 -35.68
C MET A 100 1.89 2.19 -34.32
N ALA A 101 2.12 3.49 -34.19
CA ALA A 101 2.32 4.15 -32.90
C ALA A 101 1.38 5.35 -32.74
N TRP A 102 1.12 5.73 -31.50
CA TRP A 102 0.36 6.93 -31.17
C TRP A 102 1.14 7.80 -30.19
N ILE A 103 1.33 9.07 -30.53
CA ILE A 103 1.91 10.06 -29.63
C ILE A 103 0.82 11.01 -29.14
N ILE A 104 0.75 11.20 -27.82
CA ILE A 104 -0.05 12.24 -27.18
C ILE A 104 0.89 13.15 -26.38
N ILE A 105 0.81 14.44 -26.65
CA ILE A 105 1.57 15.49 -26.00
C ILE A 105 0.61 16.32 -25.16
N ARG A 106 1.00 16.59 -23.92
CA ARG A 106 0.24 17.40 -22.96
C ARG A 106 1.14 18.51 -22.46
N THR A 107 0.85 19.74 -22.87
CA THR A 107 1.59 20.94 -22.44
C THR A 107 0.71 21.76 -21.51
N VAL A 108 1.21 22.05 -20.30
CA VAL A 108 0.44 22.80 -19.30
C VAL A 108 0.17 24.23 -19.79
N LEU A 109 -1.04 24.70 -19.51
CA LEU A 109 -1.57 26.01 -19.86
C LEU A 109 -1.79 26.83 -18.60
N ASN A 110 -1.12 27.97 -18.48
CA ASN A 110 -1.27 28.89 -17.34
C ASN A 110 -2.42 29.88 -17.55
N GLY A 111 -3.61 29.36 -17.87
CA GLY A 111 -4.80 30.16 -18.18
C GLY A 111 -4.97 30.50 -19.67
N PRO A 112 -6.16 30.98 -20.09
CA PRO A 112 -6.48 31.19 -21.51
C PRO A 112 -5.53 32.15 -22.24
N GLU A 113 -4.99 33.15 -21.54
CA GLU A 113 -4.04 34.13 -22.08
C GLU A 113 -2.64 33.56 -22.36
N ASP A 114 -2.29 32.42 -21.77
CA ASP A 114 -1.01 31.72 -21.97
C ASP A 114 -0.98 30.90 -23.26
N LEU A 115 -2.12 30.76 -23.94
CA LEU A 115 -2.24 29.94 -25.15
C LEU A 115 -1.21 30.29 -26.24
N PRO A 116 -0.93 31.56 -26.57
CA PRO A 116 0.12 31.89 -27.55
C PRO A 116 1.52 31.43 -27.14
N ASN A 117 1.82 31.31 -25.85
CA ASN A 117 3.12 30.81 -25.40
C ASN A 117 3.22 29.29 -25.59
N VAL A 118 2.11 28.57 -25.37
CA VAL A 118 2.04 27.14 -25.67
C VAL A 118 2.19 26.89 -27.17
N GLU A 119 1.54 27.70 -28.03
CA GLU A 119 1.71 27.62 -29.49
C GLU A 119 3.17 27.81 -29.91
N VAL A 120 3.93 28.71 -29.27
CA VAL A 120 5.36 28.90 -29.55
C VAL A 120 6.19 27.65 -29.20
N ILE A 121 5.81 26.90 -28.16
CA ILE A 121 6.47 25.63 -27.81
C ILE A 121 6.12 24.57 -28.86
N GLU A 122 4.84 24.48 -29.23
CA GLU A 122 4.33 23.53 -30.23
C GLU A 122 4.92 23.74 -31.63
N ASP A 123 5.12 24.99 -32.04
CA ASP A 123 5.75 25.38 -33.31
C ASP A 123 7.24 24.96 -33.40
N GLN A 124 7.89 24.73 -32.26
CA GLN A 124 9.27 24.24 -32.20
C GLN A 124 9.38 22.71 -32.17
N MET A 125 8.26 22.00 -31.99
CA MET A 125 8.26 20.54 -32.07
C MET A 125 8.49 20.08 -33.51
N LEU A 126 9.33 19.07 -33.68
CA LEU A 126 9.67 18.51 -34.99
C LEU A 126 9.26 17.05 -35.08
N LEU A 127 8.68 16.66 -36.22
CA LEU A 127 8.48 15.27 -36.59
C LEU A 127 8.77 15.09 -38.08
N MET A 128 9.81 14.32 -38.42
CA MET A 128 10.23 14.15 -39.81
C MET A 128 11.00 12.83 -40.04
N PRO A 129 11.15 12.36 -41.30
CA PRO A 129 11.99 11.21 -41.61
C PRO A 129 13.44 11.40 -41.18
N LEU A 130 14.07 10.31 -40.72
CA LEU A 130 15.48 10.31 -40.28
C LEU A 130 16.42 10.85 -41.37
N GLU A 131 16.25 10.44 -42.63
CA GLU A 131 17.11 10.87 -43.73
C GLU A 131 17.04 12.38 -43.96
N ASP A 132 15.84 12.97 -43.88
CA ASP A 132 15.66 14.40 -44.02
C ASP A 132 16.32 15.17 -42.86
N TYR A 133 16.21 14.64 -41.63
CA TYR A 133 16.83 15.25 -40.45
C TYR A 133 18.36 15.25 -40.55
N LEU A 134 18.96 14.10 -40.89
CA LEU A 134 20.42 13.96 -41.04
C LEU A 134 20.99 14.83 -42.17
N ASN A 135 20.21 15.06 -43.23
CA ASN A 135 20.60 15.90 -44.36
C ASN A 135 20.24 17.38 -44.14
N ASN A 136 19.71 17.76 -42.97
CA ASN A 136 19.23 19.10 -42.65
C ASN A 136 18.25 19.65 -43.71
N GLN A 137 17.40 18.77 -44.23
CA GLN A 137 16.38 19.10 -45.21
C GLN A 137 15.10 19.56 -44.52
N THR A 138 14.42 20.53 -45.13
CA THR A 138 13.08 20.91 -44.68
C THR A 138 12.10 19.81 -45.09
N TYR A 139 11.45 19.19 -44.11
CA TYR A 139 10.37 18.24 -44.35
C TYR A 139 9.02 18.96 -44.30
N VAL A 140 8.20 18.75 -45.32
CA VAL A 140 6.82 19.22 -45.36
C VAL A 140 5.94 17.99 -45.51
N PRO A 141 5.14 17.60 -44.48
CA PRO A 141 4.30 16.42 -44.57
C PRO A 141 3.26 16.59 -45.68
N ALA A 142 2.93 15.48 -46.35
CA ALA A 142 1.87 15.47 -47.34
C ALA A 142 0.54 15.91 -46.72
N LYS A 143 -0.24 16.74 -47.43
CA LYS A 143 -1.57 17.12 -46.97
C LYS A 143 -2.50 15.92 -47.03
N GLY A 144 -3.12 15.60 -45.90
CA GLY A 144 -4.16 14.57 -45.83
C GLY A 144 -5.44 14.97 -46.59
N THR A 145 -6.29 13.98 -46.82
CA THR A 145 -7.64 14.15 -47.38
C THR A 145 -8.67 13.99 -46.26
N TYR A 146 -9.63 14.90 -46.17
CA TYR A 146 -10.76 14.75 -45.26
C TYR A 146 -11.81 13.80 -45.84
N HIS A 147 -12.31 12.91 -45.00
CA HIS A 147 -13.30 11.90 -45.32
C HIS A 147 -14.43 11.97 -44.29
N GLU A 148 -15.62 12.38 -44.73
CA GLU A 148 -16.79 12.54 -43.85
C GLU A 148 -17.19 11.20 -43.22
N GLU A 149 -16.99 10.09 -43.93
CA GLU A 149 -17.27 8.74 -43.47
C GLU A 149 -16.43 8.30 -42.26
N TYR A 150 -15.36 9.01 -41.92
CA TYR A 150 -14.52 8.75 -40.73
C TYR A 150 -14.78 9.73 -39.58
N ASN A 151 -15.81 10.58 -39.70
CA ASN A 151 -16.21 11.51 -38.66
C ASN A 151 -17.29 10.89 -37.76
N TYR A 152 -16.88 9.96 -36.89
CA TYR A 152 -17.75 9.26 -35.94
C TYR A 152 -17.09 9.12 -34.57
N ASP A 153 -17.89 8.84 -33.53
CA ASP A 153 -17.36 8.41 -32.24
C ASP A 153 -16.74 7.00 -32.37
N PRO A 154 -15.44 6.83 -32.09
CA PRO A 154 -14.77 5.54 -32.29
C PRO A 154 -15.33 4.41 -31.43
N VAL A 155 -15.77 4.70 -30.20
CA VAL A 155 -16.32 3.69 -29.29
C VAL A 155 -17.67 3.22 -29.81
N ASP A 156 -18.57 4.16 -30.14
CA ASP A 156 -19.86 3.82 -30.74
C ASP A 156 -19.69 3.06 -32.05
N TYR A 157 -18.74 3.45 -32.90
CA TYR A 157 -18.47 2.76 -34.15
C TYR A 157 -18.06 1.29 -33.92
N VAL A 158 -17.19 1.02 -32.95
CA VAL A 158 -16.76 -0.35 -32.58
C VAL A 158 -17.92 -1.16 -31.98
N PHE A 159 -18.72 -0.57 -31.08
CA PHE A 159 -19.86 -1.25 -30.46
C PHE A 159 -20.98 -1.59 -31.45
N ASN A 160 -21.05 -0.87 -32.58
CA ASN A 160 -22.03 -1.11 -33.64
C ASN A 160 -21.55 -2.09 -34.73
N MET A 161 -20.32 -2.61 -34.65
CA MET A 161 -19.83 -3.62 -35.60
C MET A 161 -20.55 -4.96 -35.42
N SER A 162 -20.79 -5.67 -36.53
CA SER A 162 -21.14 -7.09 -36.45
C SER A 162 -19.97 -7.90 -35.87
N PRO A 163 -20.21 -9.11 -35.32
CA PRO A 163 -19.14 -10.00 -34.87
C PRO A 163 -18.08 -10.25 -35.96
N GLY A 164 -18.51 -10.49 -37.20
CA GLY A 164 -17.63 -10.68 -38.34
C GLY A 164 -16.84 -9.43 -38.70
N GLU A 165 -17.45 -8.24 -38.67
CA GLU A 165 -16.74 -6.99 -38.91
C GLU A 165 -15.66 -6.73 -37.85
N PHE A 166 -16.00 -6.93 -36.58
CA PHE A 166 -15.09 -6.74 -35.46
C PHE A 166 -13.89 -7.71 -35.52
N PHE A 167 -14.15 -9.02 -35.54
CA PHE A 167 -13.08 -10.02 -35.48
C PHE A 167 -12.24 -10.07 -36.77
N ASN A 168 -12.83 -9.86 -37.95
CA ASN A 168 -12.02 -9.77 -39.18
C ASN A 168 -11.16 -8.51 -39.22
N THR A 169 -11.65 -7.39 -38.65
CA THR A 169 -10.83 -6.19 -38.48
C THR A 169 -9.68 -6.44 -37.51
N ALA A 170 -9.95 -7.06 -36.35
CA ALA A 170 -8.92 -7.44 -35.38
C ALA A 170 -7.87 -8.39 -36.00
N ASN A 171 -8.29 -9.46 -36.68
CA ASN A 171 -7.41 -10.43 -37.33
C ASN A 171 -6.48 -9.80 -38.37
N ARG A 172 -6.99 -8.83 -39.14
CA ARG A 172 -6.20 -8.06 -40.11
C ARG A 172 -5.20 -7.14 -39.42
N LEU A 173 -5.61 -6.41 -38.37
CA LEU A 173 -4.75 -5.48 -37.65
C LEU A 173 -3.61 -6.19 -36.90
N MET A 174 -3.87 -7.39 -36.39
CA MET A 174 -2.87 -8.23 -35.70
C MET A 174 -1.72 -8.73 -36.60
N VAL A 175 -1.82 -8.58 -37.93
CA VAL A 175 -0.73 -8.95 -38.85
C VAL A 175 0.39 -7.91 -38.83
N THR A 176 0.04 -6.63 -38.88
CA THR A 176 0.99 -5.51 -38.87
C THR A 176 1.30 -5.04 -37.46
N ASN A 177 0.39 -5.30 -36.51
CA ASN A 177 0.53 -4.96 -35.10
C ASN A 177 0.43 -6.25 -34.28
N PRO A 178 1.48 -7.08 -34.25
CA PRO A 178 1.41 -8.38 -33.61
C PRO A 178 1.18 -8.25 -32.10
N PRO A 179 0.38 -9.14 -31.49
CA PRO A 179 0.27 -9.25 -30.04
C PRO A 179 1.64 -9.46 -29.37
N ALA A 180 1.77 -9.08 -28.10
CA ALA A 180 3.01 -9.26 -27.35
C ALA A 180 3.27 -10.76 -27.10
N SER A 181 4.53 -11.13 -26.79
CA SER A 181 4.86 -12.53 -26.49
C SER A 181 4.08 -13.08 -25.29
N ALA A 182 3.78 -12.22 -24.30
CA ALA A 182 2.96 -12.55 -23.14
C ALA A 182 1.52 -12.96 -23.52
N ASP A 183 1.03 -12.55 -24.69
CA ASP A 183 -0.31 -12.87 -25.17
C ASP A 183 -0.41 -14.29 -25.75
N THR A 184 0.70 -15.03 -25.87
CA THR A 184 0.73 -16.37 -26.49
C THR A 184 -0.37 -17.32 -25.98
N PRO A 185 -0.62 -17.46 -24.66
CA PRO A 185 -1.67 -18.35 -24.16
C PRO A 185 -3.07 -17.98 -24.65
N ILE A 186 -3.46 -16.70 -24.55
CA ILE A 186 -4.78 -16.23 -25.00
C ILE A 186 -4.90 -16.30 -26.53
N MET A 187 -3.79 -16.11 -27.25
CA MET A 187 -3.76 -16.28 -28.70
C MET A 187 -4.01 -17.73 -29.13
N GLU A 188 -3.49 -18.72 -28.40
CA GLU A 188 -3.79 -20.13 -28.70
C GLU A 188 -5.27 -20.48 -28.42
N GLU A 189 -5.85 -19.92 -27.35
CA GLU A 189 -7.26 -20.10 -27.05
C GLU A 189 -8.15 -19.49 -28.14
N MET A 190 -7.90 -18.24 -28.52
CA MET A 190 -8.68 -17.50 -29.53
C MET A 190 -8.62 -18.11 -30.93
N LYS A 191 -7.53 -18.82 -31.27
CA LYS A 191 -7.44 -19.56 -32.54
C LYS A 191 -8.56 -20.60 -32.70
N SER A 192 -9.04 -21.19 -31.61
CA SER A 192 -10.14 -22.17 -31.64
C SER A 192 -11.44 -21.61 -32.24
N ILE A 193 -11.61 -20.28 -32.20
CA ILE A 193 -12.74 -19.56 -32.77
C ILE A 193 -12.36 -18.72 -34.01
N ASN A 194 -11.23 -19.03 -34.65
CA ASN A 194 -10.69 -18.32 -35.81
C ASN A 194 -10.38 -16.83 -35.56
N VAL A 195 -9.96 -16.49 -34.34
CA VAL A 195 -9.47 -15.15 -33.98
C VAL A 195 -7.95 -15.19 -33.79
N GLY A 196 -7.22 -14.39 -34.57
CA GLY A 196 -5.76 -14.34 -34.59
C GLY A 196 -5.18 -13.74 -35.88
N PRO A 197 -3.86 -13.45 -35.90
CA PRO A 197 -3.19 -12.80 -37.03
C PRO A 197 -3.45 -13.52 -38.36
N GLY A 198 -4.07 -12.83 -39.31
CA GLY A 198 -4.31 -13.34 -40.66
C GLY A 198 -5.42 -14.41 -40.77
N LEU A 199 -6.13 -14.71 -39.68
CA LEU A 199 -7.29 -15.62 -39.71
C LEU A 199 -8.54 -14.92 -40.26
N THR A 200 -9.57 -15.70 -40.60
CA THR A 200 -10.88 -15.20 -41.00
C THR A 200 -11.93 -15.76 -40.06
N PHE A 201 -12.67 -14.89 -39.39
CA PHE A 201 -13.69 -15.27 -38.43
C PHE A 201 -14.89 -15.93 -39.14
N ASP A 202 -15.33 -17.10 -38.65
CA ASP A 202 -16.53 -17.79 -39.16
C ASP A 202 -17.70 -17.54 -38.20
N GLU A 203 -18.61 -16.64 -38.59
CA GLU A 203 -19.77 -16.28 -37.77
C GLU A 203 -20.67 -17.48 -37.41
N LYS A 204 -20.59 -18.59 -38.17
CA LYS A 204 -21.35 -19.81 -37.85
C LYS A 204 -21.01 -20.41 -36.49
N ILE A 205 -19.83 -20.11 -35.94
CA ILE A 205 -19.39 -20.56 -34.62
C ILE A 205 -20.34 -20.04 -33.51
N LEU A 206 -20.98 -18.90 -33.72
CA LEU A 206 -21.90 -18.30 -32.77
C LEU A 206 -23.28 -19.00 -32.72
N GLY A 207 -23.56 -19.94 -33.63
CA GLY A 207 -24.82 -20.67 -33.69
C GLY A 207 -26.01 -19.80 -34.18
N THR A 208 -27.23 -20.36 -34.08
CA THR A 208 -28.44 -19.72 -34.64
C THR A 208 -28.87 -18.45 -33.91
N ASP A 209 -28.50 -18.32 -32.63
CA ASP A 209 -28.84 -17.16 -31.78
C ASP A 209 -27.66 -16.20 -31.61
N GLY A 210 -26.59 -16.36 -32.40
CA GLY A 210 -25.31 -15.70 -32.22
C GLY A 210 -25.36 -14.17 -32.18
N GLU A 211 -26.15 -13.55 -33.04
CA GLU A 211 -26.35 -12.09 -33.06
C GLU A 211 -27.04 -11.59 -31.77
N THR A 212 -28.02 -12.34 -31.26
CA THR A 212 -28.70 -12.00 -30.00
C THR A 212 -27.76 -12.14 -28.81
N GLN A 213 -26.93 -13.20 -28.79
CA GLN A 213 -25.94 -13.41 -27.74
C GLN A 213 -24.83 -12.34 -27.77
N TRP A 214 -24.37 -11.95 -28.96
CA TRP A 214 -23.42 -10.85 -29.15
C TRP A 214 -23.93 -9.54 -28.56
N ASN A 215 -25.14 -9.12 -28.94
CA ASN A 215 -25.77 -7.91 -28.42
C ASN A 215 -25.99 -7.99 -26.91
N THR A 216 -26.35 -9.17 -26.38
CA THR A 216 -26.49 -9.39 -24.94
C THR A 216 -25.15 -9.27 -24.22
N MET A 217 -24.07 -9.78 -24.80
CA MET A 217 -22.71 -9.65 -24.26
C MET A 217 -22.27 -8.18 -24.24
N LEU A 218 -22.42 -7.44 -25.34
CA LEU A 218 -22.04 -6.02 -25.42
C LEU A 218 -22.78 -5.17 -24.38
N ASN A 219 -24.08 -5.41 -24.18
CA ASN A 219 -24.88 -4.72 -23.16
C ASN A 219 -24.38 -4.98 -21.73
N ASN A 220 -23.70 -6.10 -21.47
CA ASN A 220 -23.16 -6.46 -20.17
C ASN A 220 -21.65 -6.26 -20.05
N LEU A 221 -20.98 -5.83 -21.12
CA LEU A 221 -19.52 -5.77 -21.20
C LEU A 221 -18.95 -4.77 -20.19
N VAL A 222 -19.40 -3.51 -20.23
CA VAL A 222 -18.87 -2.46 -19.33
C VAL A 222 -19.07 -2.80 -17.84
N PRO A 223 -20.26 -3.26 -17.38
CA PRO A 223 -20.41 -3.74 -16.00
C PRO A 223 -19.51 -4.92 -15.65
N SER A 224 -19.29 -5.86 -16.58
CA SER A 224 -18.40 -7.01 -16.37
C SER A 224 -16.95 -6.59 -16.22
N LEU A 225 -16.45 -5.77 -17.13
CA LEU A 225 -15.09 -5.23 -17.08
C LEU A 225 -14.89 -4.36 -15.83
N THR A 226 -15.89 -3.57 -15.43
CA THR A 226 -15.83 -2.78 -14.20
C THR A 226 -15.62 -3.65 -12.96
N ARG A 227 -16.28 -4.83 -12.88
CA ARG A 227 -16.06 -5.77 -11.77
C ARG A 227 -14.66 -6.40 -11.80
N GLN A 228 -14.21 -6.85 -12.98
CA GLN A 228 -12.90 -7.49 -13.14
C GLN A 228 -11.72 -6.54 -12.86
N THR A 229 -11.95 -5.24 -13.01
CA THR A 229 -10.91 -4.20 -12.85
C THR A 229 -10.91 -3.55 -11.47
N ALA A 230 -11.84 -3.92 -10.60
CA ALA A 230 -11.93 -3.35 -9.25
C ALA A 230 -10.64 -3.55 -8.45
N THR A 231 -9.88 -4.62 -8.72
CA THR A 231 -8.59 -4.90 -8.07
C THR A 231 -7.49 -3.90 -8.42
N TYR A 232 -7.63 -3.14 -9.52
CA TYR A 232 -6.67 -2.12 -9.93
C TYR A 232 -7.10 -0.71 -9.50
N MET A 233 -8.16 -0.60 -8.70
CA MET A 233 -8.61 0.68 -8.18
C MET A 233 -7.88 1.02 -6.89
N SER A 234 -7.35 2.23 -6.82
CA SER A 234 -6.79 2.83 -5.62
C SER A 234 -7.79 3.83 -5.04
N SER A 235 -7.76 4.00 -3.72
CA SER A 235 -8.65 4.94 -3.02
C SER A 235 -7.94 5.68 -1.90
N HIS A 236 -8.23 6.98 -1.78
CA HIS A 236 -7.87 7.80 -0.61
C HIS A 236 -9.15 8.46 -0.11
N GLY A 237 -9.77 7.87 0.92
CA GLY A 237 -11.13 8.23 1.33
C GLY A 237 -12.13 8.04 0.19
N ASN A 238 -12.89 9.09 -0.14
CA ASN A 238 -13.90 9.04 -1.20
C ASN A 238 -13.34 9.26 -2.61
N TRP A 239 -12.04 9.51 -2.72
CA TRP A 239 -11.35 9.70 -3.98
C TRP A 239 -10.88 8.36 -4.53
N LYS A 240 -11.26 8.04 -5.78
CA LYS A 240 -10.92 6.76 -6.42
C LYS A 240 -10.27 6.98 -7.77
N TYR A 241 -9.26 6.18 -8.09
CA TYR A 241 -8.64 6.19 -9.42
C TYR A 241 -8.21 4.79 -9.86
N TYR A 242 -7.93 4.68 -11.16
CA TYR A 242 -7.38 3.51 -11.81
C TYR A 242 -5.84 3.53 -11.69
N GLY A 243 -5.28 2.62 -10.90
CA GLY A 243 -3.85 2.50 -10.59
C GLY A 243 -3.10 1.58 -11.55
N ASP A 244 -1.93 1.09 -11.13
CA ASP A 244 -1.12 0.18 -11.95
C ASP A 244 -1.87 -1.14 -12.24
N PRO A 245 -1.69 -1.75 -13.42
CA PRO A 245 -0.68 -1.42 -14.44
C PRO A 245 -1.25 -0.58 -15.61
N ILE A 246 -1.99 0.52 -15.30
CA ILE A 246 -2.56 1.40 -16.33
C ILE A 246 -1.50 1.91 -17.31
N GLY A 247 -1.74 1.70 -18.60
CA GLY A 247 -0.80 2.09 -19.66
C GLY A 247 0.41 1.15 -19.83
N ASP A 248 0.59 0.13 -18.99
CA ASP A 248 1.58 -0.96 -19.18
C ASP A 248 0.87 -2.30 -18.97
N TRP A 249 -0.01 -2.66 -19.89
CA TRP A 249 -1.13 -3.54 -19.58
C TRP A 249 -0.74 -4.98 -19.26
N GLY A 250 0.45 -5.44 -19.70
CA GLY A 250 0.81 -6.86 -19.66
C GLY A 250 -0.34 -7.74 -20.17
N THR A 251 -0.79 -8.67 -19.32
CA THR A 251 -1.93 -9.56 -19.60
C THR A 251 -3.25 -9.11 -18.94
N ALA A 252 -3.33 -7.87 -18.44
CA ALA A 252 -4.53 -7.29 -17.82
C ALA A 252 -5.58 -6.87 -18.87
N TYR A 253 -6.04 -7.82 -19.69
CA TYR A 253 -6.87 -7.55 -20.87
C TYR A 253 -8.19 -6.87 -20.54
N ALA A 254 -8.85 -7.28 -19.46
CA ALA A 254 -10.11 -6.68 -19.01
C ALA A 254 -9.90 -5.21 -18.61
N TYR A 255 -8.75 -4.91 -18.00
CA TYR A 255 -8.38 -3.55 -17.60
C TYR A 255 -8.09 -2.66 -18.79
N ARG A 256 -7.23 -3.14 -19.70
CA ARG A 256 -6.98 -2.47 -20.98
C ARG A 256 -8.27 -2.22 -21.76
N GLY A 257 -9.16 -3.22 -21.82
CA GLY A 257 -10.46 -3.11 -22.49
C GLY A 257 -11.37 -2.04 -21.86
N LEU A 258 -11.46 -1.99 -20.53
CA LEU A 258 -12.26 -0.97 -19.84
C LEU A 258 -11.72 0.44 -20.09
N ILE A 259 -10.40 0.63 -19.99
CA ILE A 259 -9.80 1.95 -20.19
C ILE A 259 -9.88 2.36 -21.66
N ALA A 260 -9.80 1.43 -22.61
CA ALA A 260 -10.04 1.73 -24.03
C ALA A 260 -11.46 2.27 -24.29
N ILE A 261 -12.45 1.84 -23.51
CA ILE A 261 -13.83 2.35 -23.58
C ILE A 261 -13.96 3.70 -22.88
N LYS A 262 -13.35 3.86 -21.69
CA LYS A 262 -13.56 5.05 -20.83
C LYS A 262 -12.64 6.23 -21.16
N GLY A 263 -11.42 5.98 -21.61
CA GLY A 263 -10.37 6.99 -21.72
C GLY A 263 -9.12 6.43 -22.38
N LEU A 264 -9.21 6.11 -23.68
CA LEU A 264 -8.09 5.61 -24.48
C LEU A 264 -6.92 6.60 -24.45
N GLY A 265 -5.70 6.09 -24.22
CA GLY A 265 -4.52 6.93 -24.04
C GLY A 265 -4.38 7.51 -22.63
N ALA A 266 -4.92 6.83 -21.62
CA ALA A 266 -4.64 7.15 -20.21
C ALA A 266 -3.13 7.14 -19.93
N ASN A 267 -2.69 8.03 -19.05
CA ASN A 267 -1.30 8.08 -18.61
C ASN A 267 -1.02 6.94 -17.63
N PRO A 268 0.21 6.39 -17.62
CA PRO A 268 0.70 5.63 -16.48
C PRO A 268 0.66 6.45 -15.19
N THR A 269 0.53 5.78 -14.04
CA THR A 269 0.41 6.42 -12.72
C THR A 269 1.58 7.37 -12.42
N TYR A 270 2.82 7.00 -12.78
CA TYR A 270 4.01 7.83 -12.57
C TYR A 270 4.01 9.13 -13.41
N VAL A 271 3.19 9.23 -14.45
CA VAL A 271 3.02 10.47 -15.23
C VAL A 271 1.87 11.30 -14.69
N ALA A 272 0.72 10.66 -14.44
CA ALA A 272 -0.44 11.32 -13.85
C ALA A 272 -1.42 10.34 -13.22
N ILE A 273 -2.03 10.74 -12.10
CA ILE A 273 -3.21 10.08 -11.52
C ILE A 273 -4.43 11.02 -11.54
N TYR A 274 -5.62 10.41 -11.58
CA TYR A 274 -6.89 11.12 -11.70
C TYR A 274 -7.93 10.70 -10.64
N PRO A 275 -7.66 10.88 -9.32
CA PRO A 275 -8.68 10.64 -8.30
C PRO A 275 -10.00 11.36 -8.59
N GLU A 276 -11.10 10.62 -8.55
CA GLU A 276 -12.46 11.10 -8.75
C GLU A 276 -13.27 10.91 -7.46
N ALA A 277 -14.05 11.92 -7.10
CA ALA A 277 -15.05 11.83 -6.04
C ALA A 277 -16.44 12.23 -6.58
N ASN A 278 -17.42 11.38 -6.30
CA ASN A 278 -18.83 11.59 -6.64
C ASN A 278 -19.69 11.81 -5.38
N THR A 279 -19.09 11.69 -4.20
CA THR A 279 -19.79 11.77 -2.90
C THR A 279 -19.06 12.71 -1.93
N ASP A 280 -19.82 13.29 -1.00
CA ASP A 280 -19.28 14.02 0.16
C ASP A 280 -18.76 13.07 1.25
N SER A 281 -18.20 13.62 2.33
CA SER A 281 -17.64 12.89 3.48
C SER A 281 -18.61 11.92 4.15
N GLU A 282 -19.93 12.08 3.97
CA GLU A 282 -20.97 11.17 4.48
C GLU A 282 -21.43 10.15 3.43
N ASN A 283 -20.68 10.00 2.34
CA ASN A 283 -20.99 9.14 1.20
C ASN A 283 -22.31 9.50 0.47
N GLN A 284 -22.77 10.75 0.57
CA GLN A 284 -23.94 11.23 -0.17
C GLN A 284 -23.51 11.79 -1.53
N GLN A 285 -24.30 11.56 -2.58
CA GLN A 285 -24.05 12.08 -3.93
C GLN A 285 -23.88 13.60 -3.92
N LEU A 286 -22.80 14.09 -4.54
CA LEU A 286 -22.55 15.51 -4.70
C LEU A 286 -23.60 16.13 -5.61
N SER A 287 -24.26 17.17 -5.09
CA SER A 287 -25.35 17.88 -5.79
C SER A 287 -25.32 19.35 -5.47
N GLY A 288 -25.30 20.22 -6.48
CA GLY A 288 -25.20 21.67 -6.25
C GLY A 288 -26.49 22.33 -5.75
N ALA A 289 -27.50 21.52 -5.40
CA ALA A 289 -28.55 21.91 -4.45
C ALA A 289 -27.99 22.16 -3.03
N ASN A 290 -26.82 21.61 -2.73
CA ASN A 290 -26.07 21.84 -1.51
C ASN A 290 -24.84 22.72 -1.78
N LYS A 291 -24.24 23.20 -0.70
CA LYS A 291 -22.97 23.93 -0.69
C LYS A 291 -21.91 23.00 -0.12
N TYR A 292 -20.72 22.98 -0.70
CA TYR A 292 -19.63 22.14 -0.22
C TYR A 292 -18.35 22.95 -0.05
N ARG A 293 -17.51 22.49 0.87
CA ARG A 293 -16.17 23.01 1.13
C ARG A 293 -15.19 21.84 1.09
N LEU A 294 -14.15 22.00 0.29
CA LEU A 294 -12.98 21.12 0.31
C LEU A 294 -11.90 21.85 1.10
N HIS A 295 -11.56 21.32 2.28
CA HIS A 295 -10.57 21.88 3.18
C HIS A 295 -9.23 21.15 2.97
N ILE A 296 -8.14 21.91 2.87
CA ILE A 296 -6.80 21.37 2.71
C ILE A 296 -5.91 21.97 3.79
N ASP A 297 -5.36 21.10 4.63
CA ASP A 297 -4.46 21.51 5.70
C ASP A 297 -3.16 22.11 5.16
N LYS A 298 -2.54 22.94 5.99
CA LYS A 298 -1.24 23.52 5.67
C LYS A 298 -0.22 22.41 5.44
N GLY A 299 0.37 22.38 4.25
CA GLY A 299 1.34 21.35 3.86
C GLY A 299 0.73 20.09 3.23
N MET A 300 -0.60 19.98 3.16
CA MET A 300 -1.32 18.83 2.57
C MET A 300 -1.85 19.09 1.15
N LEU A 301 -1.28 20.06 0.45
CA LEU A 301 -1.55 20.22 -0.99
C LEU A 301 -1.16 18.93 -1.75
N PRO A 302 -1.86 18.58 -2.85
CA PRO A 302 -1.54 17.37 -3.61
C PRO A 302 -0.05 17.30 -4.01
N PRO A 303 0.68 16.26 -3.60
CA PRO A 303 2.13 16.22 -3.72
C PRO A 303 2.56 15.84 -5.14
N VAL A 304 3.50 16.61 -5.68
CA VAL A 304 4.05 16.46 -7.03
C VAL A 304 5.57 16.46 -7.00
N ILE A 305 6.19 15.77 -7.96
CA ILE A 305 7.64 15.78 -8.21
C ILE A 305 8.01 16.73 -9.35
N GLN A 306 9.27 17.17 -9.35
CA GLN A 306 9.88 17.92 -10.45
C GLN A 306 9.07 19.18 -10.84
N ASP A 307 8.60 19.24 -12.09
CA ASP A 307 7.77 20.30 -12.67
C ASP A 307 6.27 19.94 -12.70
N GLY A 308 5.87 18.91 -11.96
CA GLY A 308 4.49 18.45 -11.83
C GLY A 308 3.53 19.50 -11.28
N PHE A 309 2.24 19.22 -11.40
CA PHE A 309 1.17 20.12 -10.98
C PHE A 309 -0.12 19.40 -10.61
N TRP A 310 -1.03 20.09 -9.93
CA TRP A 310 -2.33 19.55 -9.56
C TRP A 310 -3.52 20.46 -9.91
N SER A 311 -4.70 19.87 -10.08
CA SER A 311 -5.96 20.62 -10.25
C SER A 311 -7.19 19.89 -9.74
N PHE A 312 -8.12 20.64 -9.18
CA PHE A 312 -9.49 20.21 -8.85
C PHE A 312 -10.44 20.73 -9.91
N THR A 313 -11.10 19.85 -10.66
CA THR A 313 -12.02 20.22 -11.76
C THR A 313 -13.38 19.60 -11.55
N VAL A 314 -14.45 20.39 -11.72
CA VAL A 314 -15.84 19.92 -11.55
C VAL A 314 -16.52 19.62 -12.88
N TYR A 315 -17.29 18.53 -12.91
CA TYR A 315 -18.05 18.06 -14.06
C TYR A 315 -19.51 17.82 -13.67
N GLY A 316 -20.44 18.10 -14.57
CA GLY A 316 -21.84 17.71 -14.40
C GLY A 316 -22.02 16.19 -14.47
N SER A 317 -23.23 15.73 -14.19
CA SER A 317 -23.62 14.32 -14.36
C SER A 317 -23.52 13.82 -15.82
N ASP A 318 -23.45 14.73 -16.79
CA ASP A 318 -23.15 14.43 -18.19
C ASP A 318 -21.65 14.23 -18.47
N ASN A 319 -20.80 14.32 -17.44
CA ASN A 319 -19.34 14.25 -17.49
C ASN A 319 -18.64 15.40 -18.24
N PHE A 320 -19.33 16.52 -18.48
CA PHE A 320 -18.76 17.71 -19.12
C PHE A 320 -18.62 18.89 -18.14
N LEU A 321 -17.84 19.90 -18.54
CA LEU A 321 -17.63 21.12 -17.75
C LEU A 321 -18.96 21.86 -17.55
N ILE A 322 -19.16 22.40 -16.34
CA ILE A 322 -20.39 23.09 -15.96
C ILE A 322 -20.33 24.55 -16.42
N PRO A 323 -21.25 25.04 -17.29
CA PRO A 323 -21.30 26.44 -17.67
C PRO A 323 -21.44 27.36 -16.46
N ASN A 324 -20.63 28.42 -16.37
CA ASN A 324 -20.67 29.37 -15.28
C ASN A 324 -20.19 30.77 -15.68
N GLU A 325 -20.56 31.77 -14.87
CA GLU A 325 -20.30 33.19 -15.15
C GLU A 325 -18.83 33.60 -15.11
N LEU A 326 -17.98 32.81 -14.45
CA LEU A 326 -16.54 33.07 -14.33
C LEU A 326 -15.74 32.43 -15.47
N ASN A 327 -16.35 31.53 -16.26
CA ASN A 327 -15.64 30.58 -17.12
C ASN A 327 -14.51 29.85 -16.37
N ARG A 328 -14.75 29.56 -15.08
CA ARG A 328 -13.80 28.86 -14.20
C ARG A 328 -14.31 27.44 -13.99
N TYR A 329 -13.50 26.47 -14.39
CA TYR A 329 -13.88 25.05 -14.28
C TYR A 329 -12.96 24.26 -13.35
N CYS A 330 -11.79 24.81 -13.02
CA CYS A 330 -10.86 24.23 -12.07
C CYS A 330 -10.27 25.28 -11.12
N ILE A 331 -9.76 24.79 -9.99
CA ILE A 331 -8.79 25.46 -9.13
C ILE A 331 -7.56 24.56 -9.11
N ASN A 332 -6.40 25.16 -9.36
CA ASN A 332 -5.12 24.49 -9.49
C ASN A 332 -4.04 25.22 -8.70
N ASP A 333 -2.84 24.66 -8.64
CA ASP A 333 -1.64 25.24 -8.02
C ASP A 333 -1.21 26.61 -8.60
N ARG A 334 -1.69 26.96 -9.80
CA ARG A 334 -1.46 28.25 -10.47
C ARG A 334 -2.59 29.26 -10.23
N SER A 335 -3.68 28.85 -9.59
CA SER A 335 -4.83 29.70 -9.36
C SER A 335 -4.50 30.75 -8.31
N ASN A 336 -5.02 31.96 -8.48
CA ASN A 336 -4.87 33.02 -7.50
C ASN A 336 -5.84 32.79 -6.32
N VAL A 337 -5.54 31.79 -5.49
CA VAL A 337 -6.30 31.44 -4.29
C VAL A 337 -5.89 32.31 -3.09
N THR A 338 -6.84 32.51 -2.18
CA THR A 338 -6.62 33.17 -0.89
C THR A 338 -6.48 32.08 0.18
N TYR A 339 -5.32 31.98 0.82
CA TYR A 339 -5.13 31.08 1.98
C TYR A 339 -5.76 31.69 3.23
N ASN A 340 -6.20 30.82 4.13
CA ASN A 340 -6.65 31.18 5.46
C ASN A 340 -5.46 31.68 6.33
N SER A 341 -5.75 32.33 7.47
CA SER A 341 -4.70 32.90 8.32
C SER A 341 -3.78 31.86 8.97
N ASP A 342 -4.24 30.63 9.12
CA ASP A 342 -3.50 29.47 9.62
C ASP A 342 -2.66 28.78 8.52
N GLY A 343 -2.81 29.20 7.26
CA GLY A 343 -2.13 28.62 6.10
C GLY A 343 -2.88 27.48 5.42
N THR A 344 -4.10 27.15 5.86
CA THR A 344 -4.97 26.18 5.18
C THR A 344 -5.58 26.79 3.90
N LEU A 345 -6.11 25.93 3.02
CA LEU A 345 -6.81 26.31 1.81
C LEU A 345 -8.22 25.72 1.78
N ASP A 346 -9.22 26.59 1.69
CA ASP A 346 -10.61 26.19 1.46
C ASP A 346 -11.03 26.45 0.02
N ILE A 347 -11.63 25.45 -0.63
CA ILE A 347 -12.28 25.57 -1.94
C ILE A 347 -13.79 25.41 -1.78
N LEU A 348 -14.56 26.40 -2.22
CA LEU A 348 -16.03 26.32 -2.19
C LEU A 348 -16.57 25.76 -3.50
N MET A 349 -17.46 24.78 -3.40
CA MET A 349 -18.23 24.23 -4.52
C MET A 349 -19.72 24.47 -4.26
N GLN A 350 -20.29 25.48 -4.90
CA GLN A 350 -21.70 25.84 -4.74
C GLN A 350 -22.24 26.61 -5.94
N ALA A 351 -23.57 26.59 -6.12
CA ALA A 351 -24.24 27.29 -7.20
C ALA A 351 -24.38 28.81 -6.97
N GLU A 352 -24.59 29.22 -5.72
CA GLU A 352 -24.71 30.63 -5.36
C GLU A 352 -23.34 31.29 -5.24
N LYS A 353 -23.20 32.50 -5.77
CA LYS A 353 -21.98 33.29 -5.60
C LYS A 353 -21.70 33.54 -4.10
N PRO A 354 -20.52 33.17 -3.58
CA PRO A 354 -20.15 33.44 -2.19
C PRO A 354 -19.84 34.93 -1.96
N GLY A 355 -19.52 35.29 -0.72
CA GLY A 355 -18.96 36.59 -0.38
C GLY A 355 -17.65 36.89 -1.13
N ASP A 356 -17.30 38.17 -1.21
CA ASP A 356 -16.12 38.65 -1.94
C ASP A 356 -14.80 38.05 -1.40
N ASP A 357 -14.78 37.65 -0.13
CA ASP A 357 -13.66 37.01 0.57
C ASP A 357 -13.34 35.60 0.04
N MET A 358 -14.36 34.84 -0.37
CA MET A 358 -14.20 33.47 -0.91
C MET A 358 -14.28 33.40 -2.43
N LEU A 359 -14.42 34.54 -3.12
CA LEU A 359 -14.61 34.59 -4.58
C LEU A 359 -13.42 33.99 -5.35
N ASN A 360 -12.21 34.15 -4.83
CA ASN A 360 -10.99 33.58 -5.43
C ASN A 360 -10.96 32.05 -5.34
N ASN A 361 -11.55 31.48 -4.29
CA ASN A 361 -11.52 30.05 -4.00
C ASN A 361 -12.81 29.33 -4.39
N TRP A 362 -13.68 30.00 -5.14
CA TRP A 362 -14.97 29.45 -5.54
C TRP A 362 -14.87 28.73 -6.90
N LEU A 363 -15.34 27.49 -6.90
CA LEU A 363 -15.71 26.69 -8.06
C LEU A 363 -17.24 26.71 -8.24
N PRO A 364 -17.77 27.47 -9.22
CA PRO A 364 -19.20 27.47 -9.50
C PRO A 364 -19.68 26.11 -9.98
N VAL A 365 -20.68 25.55 -9.31
CA VAL A 365 -21.40 24.35 -9.77
C VAL A 365 -22.84 24.72 -10.17
N GLY A 366 -23.51 23.88 -10.96
CA GLY A 366 -24.93 24.06 -11.27
C GLY A 366 -25.81 23.55 -10.12
N THR A 367 -27.13 23.57 -10.26
CA THR A 367 -28.04 22.99 -9.25
C THR A 367 -28.21 21.47 -9.36
N GLY A 368 -27.59 20.85 -10.38
CA GLY A 368 -27.66 19.41 -10.61
C GLY A 368 -26.56 18.64 -9.89
N ASP A 369 -26.60 17.32 -10.05
CA ASP A 369 -25.54 16.44 -9.57
C ASP A 369 -24.24 16.70 -10.33
N PHE A 370 -23.15 16.62 -9.60
CA PHE A 370 -21.81 16.86 -10.14
C PHE A 370 -20.82 15.87 -9.55
N ARG A 371 -19.62 15.85 -10.14
CA ARG A 371 -18.46 15.19 -9.60
C ARG A 371 -17.24 16.08 -9.68
N ILE A 372 -16.20 15.71 -8.94
CA ILE A 372 -14.92 16.41 -8.94
C ILE A 372 -13.79 15.43 -9.25
N ASN A 373 -12.87 15.87 -10.09
CA ASN A 373 -11.62 15.17 -10.35
C ASN A 373 -10.48 15.98 -9.76
N LEU A 374 -9.65 15.33 -8.95
CA LEU A 374 -8.32 15.76 -8.61
C LEU A 374 -7.37 15.17 -9.67
N ARG A 375 -6.63 16.02 -10.36
CA ARG A 375 -5.58 15.62 -11.29
C ARG A 375 -4.25 15.92 -10.64
N ILE A 376 -3.34 14.95 -10.64
CA ILE A 376 -1.98 15.12 -10.16
C ILE A 376 -1.05 14.66 -11.28
N TYR A 377 -0.37 15.59 -11.94
CA TYR A 377 0.63 15.35 -12.96
C TYR A 377 2.02 15.39 -12.33
N GLY A 378 2.85 14.39 -12.65
CA GLY A 378 4.08 14.13 -11.91
C GLY A 378 3.79 13.85 -10.43
N PRO A 379 2.94 12.86 -10.08
CA PRO A 379 2.64 12.58 -8.69
C PRO A 379 3.88 12.10 -7.93
N ASP A 380 4.05 12.59 -6.69
CA ASP A 380 5.00 12.01 -5.74
C ASP A 380 4.35 10.79 -5.09
N ILE A 381 4.39 9.64 -5.79
CA ILE A 381 3.69 8.41 -5.39
C ILE A 381 4.12 7.95 -4.00
N ASP A 382 5.40 8.12 -3.64
CA ASP A 382 5.90 7.77 -2.32
C ASP A 382 5.22 8.60 -1.23
N LYS A 383 5.04 9.90 -1.43
CA LYS A 383 4.29 10.77 -0.50
C LYS A 383 2.80 10.47 -0.47
N ILE A 384 2.21 10.21 -1.64
CA ILE A 384 0.79 9.88 -1.78
C ILE A 384 0.43 8.62 -1.00
N ASN A 385 1.32 7.63 -1.02
CA ASN A 385 1.10 6.35 -0.35
C ASN A 385 1.56 6.32 1.12
N SER A 386 2.39 7.28 1.57
CA SER A 386 2.92 7.30 2.94
C SER A 386 2.15 8.22 3.89
N TYR A 387 2.05 9.52 3.59
CA TYR A 387 1.54 10.50 4.58
C TYR A 387 0.52 11.50 4.03
N TRP A 388 0.34 11.60 2.72
CA TRP A 388 -0.61 12.55 2.16
C TRP A 388 -2.05 12.06 2.33
N ILE A 389 -2.88 12.90 2.96
CA ILE A 389 -4.31 12.64 3.14
C ILE A 389 -5.07 13.44 2.08
N ALA A 390 -5.88 12.73 1.29
CA ALA A 390 -6.73 13.39 0.30
C ALA A 390 -7.81 14.24 1.01
N PRO A 391 -8.08 15.47 0.54
CA PRO A 391 -8.95 16.40 1.25
C PRO A 391 -10.40 15.93 1.24
N GLU A 392 -11.10 16.07 2.37
CA GLU A 392 -12.51 15.74 2.47
C GLU A 392 -13.40 16.77 1.74
N ILE A 393 -14.54 16.30 1.22
CA ILE A 393 -15.57 17.17 0.65
C ILE A 393 -16.70 17.28 1.67
N LEU A 394 -16.71 18.39 2.41
CA LEU A 394 -17.68 18.64 3.48
C LEU A 394 -18.88 19.42 2.94
N LYS A 395 -20.09 19.02 3.35
CA LYS A 395 -21.30 19.80 3.06
C LYS A 395 -21.41 20.99 4.03
N GLU A 396 -21.83 22.17 3.55
CA GLU A 396 -21.63 23.41 4.30
C GLU A 396 -22.43 23.48 5.61
N GLN A 397 -23.60 22.85 5.67
CA GLN A 397 -24.38 22.72 6.91
C GLN A 397 -23.63 21.93 8.00
N ASP A 398 -22.69 21.07 7.58
CA ASP A 398 -21.79 20.29 8.43
C ASP A 398 -20.42 20.99 8.57
N SER A 399 -20.10 21.93 7.67
CA SER A 399 -18.90 22.77 7.75
C SER A 399 -19.06 23.94 8.74
N VAL A 400 -20.27 24.52 8.91
CA VAL A 400 -20.50 25.57 9.94
C VAL A 400 -20.52 24.96 11.35
N SER A 401 -20.89 23.67 11.48
CA SER A 401 -20.82 22.95 12.76
C SER A 401 -19.44 22.36 13.06
N ARG A 402 -18.53 22.23 12.07
CA ARG A 402 -17.14 21.80 12.26
C ARG A 402 -16.11 22.94 12.27
N ILE A 403 -16.33 24.02 11.53
CA ILE A 403 -15.42 25.19 11.44
C ILE A 403 -15.69 26.21 12.56
N GLU A 404 -16.90 26.22 13.15
CA GLU A 404 -17.21 27.05 14.34
C GLU A 404 -17.19 26.27 15.67
N ASN A 405 -16.87 24.97 15.67
CA ASN A 405 -16.68 24.21 16.90
C ASN A 405 -15.19 23.94 17.13
N ASN A 406 -14.55 24.80 17.94
CA ASN A 406 -13.28 24.52 18.59
C ASN A 406 -13.23 23.14 19.29
N SER A 407 -14.39 22.49 19.53
CA SER A 407 -14.46 21.14 20.08
C SER A 407 -14.16 20.03 19.07
N THR A 408 -14.47 20.15 17.78
CA THR A 408 -14.24 19.03 16.83
C THR A 408 -12.77 18.93 16.45
N GLN A 409 -12.14 20.04 16.06
CA GLN A 409 -10.68 20.11 15.84
C GLN A 409 -9.89 19.69 17.10
N LEU A 410 -10.39 20.03 18.29
CA LEU A 410 -9.81 19.57 19.54
C LEU A 410 -9.85 18.05 19.69
N TRP A 411 -11.00 17.42 19.43
CA TRP A 411 -11.13 15.96 19.57
C TRP A 411 -10.40 15.18 18.49
N ASP A 412 -10.21 15.76 17.30
CA ASP A 412 -9.33 15.22 16.25
C ASP A 412 -7.87 15.21 16.75
N THR A 413 -7.35 16.35 17.25
CA THR A 413 -6.01 16.41 17.85
C THR A 413 -5.86 15.51 19.09
N VAL A 414 -6.92 15.33 19.90
CA VAL A 414 -6.92 14.38 21.03
C VAL A 414 -6.83 12.94 20.54
N GLN A 415 -7.54 12.59 19.46
CA GLN A 415 -7.46 11.27 18.84
C GLN A 415 -6.06 11.02 18.29
N ASP A 416 -5.47 11.96 17.58
CA ASP A 416 -4.12 11.83 17.00
C ASP A 416 -3.06 11.72 18.10
N ALA A 417 -3.18 12.49 19.18
CA ALA A 417 -2.34 12.37 20.36
C ALA A 417 -2.46 10.99 21.03
N TYR A 418 -3.67 10.42 21.11
CA TYR A 418 -3.88 9.06 21.60
C TYR A 418 -3.23 8.03 20.69
N VAL A 419 -3.49 8.08 19.38
CA VAL A 419 -2.92 7.15 18.39
C VAL A 419 -1.39 7.19 18.42
N TYR A 420 -0.79 8.38 18.43
CA TYR A 420 0.66 8.56 18.48
C TYR A 420 1.28 7.92 19.74
N SER A 421 0.71 8.20 20.91
CA SER A 421 1.28 7.80 22.21
C SER A 421 0.84 6.41 22.69
N TYR A 422 -0.12 5.77 22.02
CA TYR A 422 -0.66 4.46 22.41
C TYR A 422 0.41 3.37 22.57
N PRO A 423 1.34 3.15 21.63
CA PRO A 423 2.39 2.13 21.79
C PRO A 423 3.30 2.42 23.00
N LEU A 424 3.60 3.69 23.29
CA LEU A 424 4.44 4.07 24.43
C LEU A 424 3.75 3.81 25.77
N VAL A 425 2.47 4.17 25.88
CA VAL A 425 1.67 3.91 27.09
C VAL A 425 1.43 2.41 27.28
N LEU A 426 1.19 1.67 26.19
CA LEU A 426 1.07 0.22 26.22
C LEU A 426 2.37 -0.46 26.63
N MET A 427 3.53 0.03 26.16
CA MET A 427 4.85 -0.46 26.55
C MET A 427 5.06 -0.32 28.06
N ASP A 428 4.77 0.86 28.64
CA ASP A 428 4.88 1.10 30.09
C ASP A 428 3.96 0.17 30.88
N ALA A 429 2.68 0.06 30.48
CA ALA A 429 1.73 -0.84 31.13
C ALA A 429 2.19 -2.31 31.07
N THR A 430 2.70 -2.75 29.92
CA THR A 430 3.19 -4.12 29.73
C THR A 430 4.45 -4.38 30.57
N MET A 431 5.41 -3.43 30.58
CA MET A 431 6.60 -3.51 31.42
C MET A 431 6.25 -3.54 32.92
N VAL A 432 5.31 -2.71 33.37
CA VAL A 432 4.87 -2.66 34.78
C VAL A 432 4.30 -4.01 35.22
N GLU A 433 3.47 -4.62 34.40
CA GLU A 433 2.88 -5.94 34.68
C GLU A 433 3.93 -7.05 34.60
N HIS A 434 4.71 -7.13 33.51
CA HIS A 434 5.69 -8.21 33.29
C HIS A 434 6.84 -8.18 34.31
N THR A 435 7.14 -7.02 34.89
CA THR A 435 8.20 -6.86 35.88
C THR A 435 7.71 -6.88 37.33
N ASN A 436 6.40 -7.10 37.53
CA ASN A 436 5.74 -7.18 38.83
C ASN A 436 6.06 -8.47 39.60
N THR A 437 7.34 -8.75 39.83
CA THR A 437 7.78 -9.95 40.55
C THR A 437 9.07 -9.68 41.34
N VAL A 438 9.29 -10.47 42.39
CA VAL A 438 10.51 -10.39 43.21
C VAL A 438 11.69 -11.12 42.54
N GLN A 439 11.41 -12.15 41.74
CA GLN A 439 12.39 -12.99 41.03
C GLN A 439 11.79 -13.49 39.71
N PRO A 440 12.61 -13.86 38.71
CA PRO A 440 12.11 -14.44 37.47
C PRO A 440 11.20 -15.66 37.70
N THR A 441 10.10 -15.70 36.95
CA THR A 441 9.17 -16.82 36.78
C THR A 441 9.16 -17.23 35.31
N ASN A 442 8.23 -18.11 34.92
CA ASN A 442 8.00 -18.46 33.52
C ASN A 442 7.20 -17.41 32.73
N GLU A 443 6.67 -16.37 33.39
CA GLU A 443 5.83 -15.34 32.75
C GLU A 443 6.35 -13.92 33.03
N GLN A 444 7.08 -13.71 34.13
CA GLN A 444 7.47 -12.39 34.62
C GLN A 444 8.92 -12.40 35.08
N ALA A 445 9.64 -11.28 34.95
CA ALA A 445 10.97 -11.11 35.50
C ALA A 445 11.23 -9.65 35.89
N PRO A 446 11.99 -9.36 36.96
CA PRO A 446 12.34 -7.98 37.27
C PRO A 446 13.06 -7.32 36.10
N VAL A 447 12.97 -5.99 36.01
CA VAL A 447 13.70 -5.18 35.01
C VAL A 447 15.16 -5.62 34.89
N ASN A 448 15.67 -5.63 33.66
CA ASN A 448 17.02 -6.07 33.28
C ASN A 448 17.30 -7.56 33.57
N GLN A 449 16.26 -8.41 33.60
CA GLN A 449 16.39 -9.87 33.76
C GLN A 449 15.48 -10.60 32.78
N PHE A 450 15.88 -11.79 32.35
CA PHE A 450 15.08 -12.64 31.48
C PHE A 450 14.00 -13.40 32.25
N GLN A 451 12.79 -13.40 31.72
CA GLN A 451 11.86 -14.52 31.86
C GLN A 451 12.14 -15.55 30.77
N HIS A 452 11.85 -16.82 31.05
CA HIS A 452 11.97 -17.91 30.06
C HIS A 452 10.69 -18.74 30.02
N ASP A 453 10.06 -18.83 28.84
CA ASP A 453 9.08 -19.88 28.57
C ASP A 453 9.75 -21.24 28.71
N ASN A 454 9.04 -22.21 29.28
CA ASN A 454 9.51 -23.59 29.42
C ASN A 454 8.54 -24.64 28.85
N GLU A 455 7.43 -24.21 28.25
CA GLU A 455 6.42 -25.06 27.66
C GLU A 455 5.82 -24.44 26.38
N LEU A 456 5.45 -25.30 25.43
CA LEU A 456 4.69 -24.90 24.25
C LEU A 456 3.24 -24.59 24.63
N LYS A 457 2.65 -23.56 24.00
CA LYS A 457 1.25 -23.19 24.25
C LYS A 457 0.31 -24.27 23.68
N ASN A 458 -0.80 -24.50 24.39
CA ASN A 458 -1.82 -25.47 24.00
C ASN A 458 -3.22 -24.82 24.07
N ALA A 459 -4.27 -25.59 23.79
CA ALA A 459 -5.64 -25.06 23.75
C ALA A 459 -6.21 -24.54 25.08
N ASP A 460 -5.60 -24.91 26.23
CA ASP A 460 -5.99 -24.39 27.54
C ASP A 460 -5.40 -22.99 27.80
N TRP A 461 -4.37 -22.59 27.05
CA TRP A 461 -3.73 -21.29 27.19
C TRP A 461 -4.50 -20.20 26.42
N LYS A 462 -4.97 -19.16 27.14
CA LYS A 462 -5.84 -18.12 26.60
C LYS A 462 -5.36 -16.68 26.91
N ASN A 463 -4.08 -16.49 27.25
CA ASN A 463 -3.57 -15.18 27.65
C ASN A 463 -3.39 -14.23 26.45
N VAL A 464 -3.04 -14.77 25.28
CA VAL A 464 -2.92 -14.02 24.01
C VAL A 464 -3.64 -14.78 22.90
N VAL A 465 -4.29 -14.07 21.99
CA VAL A 465 -4.91 -14.65 20.79
C VAL A 465 -3.84 -15.09 19.79
N SER A 466 -4.17 -16.07 18.96
CA SER A 466 -3.31 -16.64 17.92
C SER A 466 -1.90 -17.03 18.40
N PRO A 467 -1.75 -17.75 19.54
CA PRO A 467 -0.44 -18.06 20.09
C PRO A 467 0.45 -18.80 19.10
N ASN A 468 1.74 -18.46 19.12
CA ASN A 468 2.78 -19.19 18.43
C ASN A 468 3.03 -20.55 19.10
N VAL A 469 3.15 -21.61 18.31
CA VAL A 469 3.40 -22.99 18.77
C VAL A 469 4.71 -23.56 18.24
N ASP A 470 5.52 -22.75 17.54
CA ASP A 470 6.78 -23.16 16.92
C ASP A 470 8.02 -22.77 17.72
N THR A 471 7.92 -21.74 18.57
CA THR A 471 9.06 -21.16 19.28
C THR A 471 8.75 -20.94 20.75
N LEU A 472 9.76 -21.09 21.62
CA LEU A 472 9.71 -20.62 23.01
C LEU A 472 10.38 -19.26 23.14
N TYR A 473 9.82 -18.40 23.99
CA TYR A 473 10.32 -17.05 24.18
C TYR A 473 11.23 -16.92 25.40
N SER A 474 12.17 -15.99 25.34
CA SER A 474 12.84 -15.41 26.51
C SER A 474 12.80 -13.91 26.38
N GLU A 475 12.26 -13.23 27.38
CA GLU A 475 11.97 -11.80 27.27
C GLU A 475 12.57 -11.02 28.44
N ALA A 476 13.01 -9.81 28.16
CA ALA A 476 13.48 -8.88 29.18
C ALA A 476 13.07 -7.45 28.81
N TYR A 477 12.49 -6.74 29.78
CA TYR A 477 12.31 -5.29 29.70
C TYR A 477 13.51 -4.61 30.35
N LEU A 478 14.06 -3.64 29.63
CA LEU A 478 15.30 -2.96 30.01
C LEU A 478 15.02 -1.55 30.50
N ASP A 479 15.74 -1.15 31.55
CA ASP A 479 15.93 0.24 31.95
C ASP A 479 17.40 0.61 31.71
N LEU A 480 17.62 1.40 30.65
CA LEU A 480 18.91 1.83 30.15
C LEU A 480 19.34 3.21 30.67
N ASN A 481 18.51 3.88 31.47
CA ASN A 481 18.85 5.15 32.11
C ASN A 481 19.96 4.94 33.16
N THR A 482 19.96 3.78 33.81
CA THR A 482 20.82 3.51 34.97
C THR A 482 22.12 2.80 34.63
N THR A 483 22.17 2.04 33.53
CA THR A 483 23.37 1.28 33.13
C THR A 483 23.34 0.88 31.66
N ALA A 484 24.52 0.73 31.05
CA ALA A 484 24.68 -0.03 29.82
C ALA A 484 24.70 -1.54 30.14
N LEU A 485 24.09 -2.35 29.27
CA LEU A 485 23.93 -3.78 29.45
C LEU A 485 24.68 -4.55 28.36
N VAL A 486 25.41 -5.57 28.75
CA VAL A 486 25.95 -6.57 27.83
C VAL A 486 24.91 -7.68 27.67
N PHE A 487 24.44 -7.85 26.44
CA PHE A 487 23.61 -8.99 26.03
C PHE A 487 24.49 -10.00 25.29
N VAL A 488 24.38 -11.29 25.64
CA VAL A 488 24.99 -12.37 24.89
C VAL A 488 23.92 -13.30 24.36
N LYS A 489 23.77 -13.32 23.04
CA LYS A 489 23.11 -14.42 22.34
C LYS A 489 24.12 -15.57 22.23
N PRO A 490 23.82 -16.77 22.74
CA PRO A 490 24.73 -17.90 22.65
C PRO A 490 24.80 -18.46 21.22
N GLU A 491 25.88 -19.20 20.96
CA GLU A 491 25.97 -20.07 19.79
C GLU A 491 24.89 -21.16 19.87
N THR A 492 24.24 -21.48 18.76
CA THR A 492 23.15 -22.45 18.70
C THR A 492 23.00 -23.05 17.31
N ASP A 493 22.44 -24.25 17.23
CA ASP A 493 22.33 -25.05 16.00
C ASP A 493 20.99 -24.84 15.24
N ARG A 494 20.19 -23.87 15.66
CA ARG A 494 18.80 -23.70 15.21
C ARG A 494 18.42 -22.24 15.06
N PHE A 495 17.24 -21.98 14.49
CA PHE A 495 16.67 -20.64 14.47
C PHE A 495 16.59 -20.06 15.89
N CYS A 496 17.26 -18.93 16.06
CA CYS A 496 17.31 -18.16 17.30
C CYS A 496 17.44 -16.69 16.93
N SER A 497 16.36 -15.94 17.12
CA SER A 497 16.29 -14.52 16.80
C SER A 497 16.12 -13.73 18.09
N ALA A 498 16.88 -12.66 18.29
CA ALA A 498 16.68 -11.72 19.39
C ALA A 498 16.33 -10.34 18.85
N GLN A 499 15.05 -9.99 18.91
CA GLN A 499 14.52 -8.70 18.51
C GLN A 499 14.67 -7.71 19.66
N VAL A 500 15.28 -6.56 19.42
CA VAL A 500 15.45 -5.48 20.38
C VAL A 500 14.62 -4.27 19.91
N MET A 501 13.70 -3.82 20.75
CA MET A 501 12.78 -2.72 20.45
C MET A 501 12.97 -1.54 21.38
N ASP A 502 12.68 -0.34 20.88
CA ASP A 502 12.57 0.87 21.69
C ASP A 502 11.20 0.96 22.40
N ALA A 503 11.00 2.03 23.18
CA ALA A 503 9.77 2.23 23.96
C ALA A 503 8.51 2.45 23.10
N TYR A 504 8.66 2.77 21.81
CA TYR A 504 7.58 2.98 20.85
C TYR A 504 7.32 1.73 19.99
N SER A 505 7.92 0.60 20.37
CA SER A 505 7.90 -0.68 19.65
C SER A 505 8.50 -0.65 18.24
N ASN A 506 9.38 0.32 17.92
CA ASN A 506 10.23 0.20 16.73
C ASN A 506 11.28 -0.89 16.98
N THR A 507 11.53 -1.74 15.98
CA THR A 507 12.65 -2.69 16.02
C THR A 507 13.94 -1.96 15.72
N VAL A 508 14.79 -1.79 16.73
CA VAL A 508 16.09 -1.13 16.59
C VAL A 508 17.12 -2.11 16.01
N GLU A 509 17.05 -3.37 16.41
CA GLU A 509 18.00 -4.40 15.98
C GLU A 509 17.38 -5.78 16.07
N VAL A 510 17.81 -6.68 15.17
CA VAL A 510 17.57 -8.12 15.28
C VAL A 510 18.91 -8.82 15.30
N LEU A 511 19.15 -9.68 16.28
CA LEU A 511 20.36 -10.50 16.37
C LEU A 511 20.04 -11.95 16.02
N GLY A 512 21.06 -12.67 15.55
CA GLY A 512 20.93 -14.05 15.11
C GLY A 512 20.12 -14.19 13.83
N SER A 513 19.17 -15.12 13.86
CA SER A 513 18.34 -15.44 12.70
C SER A 513 17.51 -14.23 12.27
N GLY A 514 17.68 -13.80 11.02
CA GLY A 514 17.00 -12.64 10.43
C GLY A 514 17.69 -11.29 10.71
N GLY A 515 18.77 -11.28 11.50
CA GLY A 515 19.55 -10.10 11.86
C GLY A 515 20.65 -9.68 10.90
N GLY A 516 20.75 -10.33 9.72
CA GLY A 516 21.77 -10.03 8.70
C GLY A 516 23.20 -10.44 9.06
N ALA A 517 23.42 -11.22 10.12
CA ALA A 517 24.73 -11.77 10.46
C ALA A 517 25.18 -12.82 9.43
N ASP A 518 26.48 -12.85 9.08
CA ASP A 518 27.06 -13.82 8.15
C ASP A 518 26.79 -15.27 8.62
N ASN A 519 26.89 -15.51 9.94
CA ASN A 519 26.59 -16.77 10.58
C ASN A 519 25.57 -16.54 11.72
N PRO A 520 24.26 -16.64 11.47
CA PRO A 520 23.24 -16.34 12.48
C PRO A 520 23.23 -17.33 13.66
N GLN A 521 23.97 -18.44 13.56
CA GLN A 521 24.15 -19.46 14.59
C GLN A 521 25.28 -19.14 15.57
N ASP A 522 26.22 -18.26 15.21
CA ASP A 522 27.36 -17.92 16.07
C ASP A 522 26.93 -17.11 17.30
N ALA A 523 27.75 -17.13 18.35
CA ALA A 523 27.53 -16.29 19.52
C ALA A 523 27.71 -14.80 19.15
N GLU A 524 26.82 -13.95 19.66
CA GLU A 524 26.89 -12.50 19.47
C GLU A 524 26.93 -11.80 20.83
N ILE A 525 27.97 -10.98 21.04
CA ILE A 525 28.16 -10.19 22.25
C ILE A 525 27.86 -8.74 21.91
N CYS A 526 26.82 -8.19 22.54
CA CYS A 526 26.31 -6.87 22.25
C CYS A 526 26.37 -5.98 23.48
N LEU A 527 26.75 -4.72 23.29
CA LEU A 527 26.56 -3.67 24.28
C LEU A 527 25.31 -2.87 23.91
N ILE A 528 24.29 -2.96 24.75
CA ILE A 528 23.03 -2.22 24.64
C ILE A 528 23.11 -0.99 25.54
N THR A 529 22.90 0.18 24.96
CA THR A 529 23.03 1.46 25.66
C THR A 529 21.81 2.34 25.45
N GLY A 530 21.45 3.13 26.46
CA GLY A 530 20.51 4.24 26.29
C GLY A 530 21.15 5.42 25.56
N ARG A 531 20.32 6.37 25.14
CA ARG A 531 20.69 7.55 24.34
C ARG A 531 21.83 8.41 24.90
N ASP A 532 21.97 8.47 26.22
CA ASP A 532 22.88 9.39 26.91
C ASP A 532 24.23 8.72 27.27
N TYR A 533 24.46 7.49 26.82
CA TYR A 533 25.72 6.79 27.08
C TYR A 533 26.92 7.48 26.43
N GLN A 534 27.95 7.78 27.24
CA GLN A 534 29.20 8.44 26.82
C GLN A 534 30.44 7.58 27.07
N GLY A 535 30.27 6.33 27.49
CA GLY A 535 31.38 5.42 27.75
C GLY A 535 31.99 4.86 26.47
N ASP A 536 33.15 4.20 26.60
CA ASP A 536 33.76 3.49 25.48
C ASP A 536 32.96 2.22 25.14
N ILE A 537 33.00 1.82 23.88
CA ILE A 537 32.47 0.53 23.40
C ILE A 537 33.64 -0.47 23.45
N PRO A 538 33.57 -1.54 24.28
CA PRO A 538 34.65 -2.53 24.35
C PRO A 538 34.90 -3.22 23.01
N GLU A 539 36.16 -3.57 22.75
CA GLU A 539 36.57 -4.27 21.53
C GLU A 539 35.84 -5.62 21.39
N GLY A 540 35.33 -5.89 20.20
CA GLY A 540 34.64 -7.15 19.87
C GLY A 540 33.15 -7.18 20.23
N MET A 541 32.58 -6.11 20.78
CA MET A 541 31.13 -6.01 21.02
C MET A 541 30.42 -5.27 19.87
N LYS A 542 29.25 -5.78 19.47
CA LYS A 542 28.30 -5.03 18.62
C LYS A 542 27.61 -3.97 19.48
N HIS A 543 27.60 -2.71 19.06
CA HIS A 543 26.91 -1.65 19.79
C HIS A 543 25.47 -1.49 19.29
N ILE A 544 24.51 -1.54 20.21
CA ILE A 544 23.08 -1.31 19.94
C ILE A 544 22.67 -0.09 20.76
N SER A 545 22.50 1.04 20.08
CA SER A 545 22.10 2.30 20.71
C SER A 545 20.58 2.44 20.67
N ILE A 546 19.92 2.37 21.82
CA ILE A 546 18.48 2.55 21.92
C ILE A 546 18.17 4.05 22.10
N PRO A 547 17.23 4.63 21.32
CA PRO A 547 16.89 6.06 21.41
C PRO A 547 16.10 6.43 22.68
N THR A 548 15.60 5.43 23.40
CA THR A 548 14.76 5.54 24.59
C THR A 548 15.40 4.88 25.81
N ASP A 549 14.98 5.26 27.02
CA ASP A 549 15.46 4.63 28.26
C ASP A 549 14.85 3.23 28.46
N ILE A 550 13.62 3.01 27.99
CA ILE A 550 12.97 1.70 27.97
C ILE A 550 13.35 0.96 26.69
N ALA A 551 13.68 -0.32 26.80
CA ALA A 551 13.78 -1.23 25.67
C ALA A 551 13.13 -2.58 25.99
N TRP A 552 12.76 -3.33 24.97
CA TRP A 552 12.25 -4.69 25.11
C TRP A 552 13.04 -5.64 24.23
N ILE A 553 13.55 -6.73 24.81
CA ILE A 553 14.17 -7.83 24.08
C ILE A 553 13.23 -9.03 24.07
N ILE A 554 12.98 -9.58 22.88
CA ILE A 554 12.30 -10.87 22.69
C ILE A 554 13.25 -11.82 21.96
N VAL A 555 13.66 -12.88 22.64
CA VAL A 555 14.41 -14.00 22.04
C VAL A 555 13.43 -15.10 21.67
N ARG A 556 13.41 -15.51 20.40
CA ARG A 556 12.55 -16.58 19.88
C ARG A 556 13.41 -17.75 19.43
N ILE A 557 13.24 -18.90 20.06
CA ILE A 557 14.04 -20.11 19.78
C ILE A 557 13.09 -21.18 19.23
N VAL A 558 13.37 -21.70 18.03
CA VAL A 558 12.54 -22.76 17.42
C VAL A 558 12.62 -24.05 18.23
N CYS A 559 11.47 -24.67 18.44
CA CYS A 559 11.31 -25.91 19.17
C CYS A 559 10.84 -27.02 18.22
N ASN A 560 11.54 -28.15 18.22
CA ASN A 560 11.21 -29.29 17.36
C ASN A 560 10.15 -30.23 17.98
N GLY A 561 9.57 -29.86 19.13
CA GLY A 561 8.56 -30.64 19.83
C GLY A 561 8.83 -30.72 21.34
N PRO A 562 7.92 -31.31 22.13
CA PRO A 562 8.06 -31.40 23.58
C PRO A 562 9.34 -32.07 24.08
N GLU A 563 9.92 -33.01 23.32
CA GLU A 563 11.18 -33.66 23.61
C GLU A 563 12.40 -32.73 23.53
N ASP A 564 12.27 -31.62 22.80
CA ASP A 564 13.34 -30.65 22.54
C ASP A 564 13.46 -29.58 23.64
N LEU A 565 12.48 -29.51 24.56
CA LEU A 565 12.43 -28.51 25.63
C LEU A 565 13.71 -28.45 26.48
N THR A 566 14.38 -29.60 26.70
CA THR A 566 15.63 -29.63 27.47
C THR A 566 16.82 -28.99 26.74
N HIS A 567 16.85 -29.02 25.39
CA HIS A 567 17.85 -28.30 24.62
C HIS A 567 17.57 -26.80 24.62
N ILE A 568 16.30 -26.40 24.52
CA ILE A 568 15.88 -25.00 24.65
C ILE A 568 16.30 -24.44 26.00
N GLU A 569 16.03 -25.16 27.10
CA GLU A 569 16.45 -24.77 28.44
C GLU A 569 17.98 -24.60 28.55
N ALA A 570 18.75 -25.44 27.85
CA ALA A 570 20.21 -25.33 27.80
C ALA A 570 20.69 -24.09 27.01
N ILE A 571 19.99 -23.68 25.97
CA ILE A 571 20.26 -22.44 25.23
C ILE A 571 19.87 -21.24 26.10
N GLN A 572 18.68 -21.26 26.70
CA GLN A 572 18.18 -20.19 27.57
C GLN A 572 19.12 -19.90 28.74
N LYS A 573 19.68 -20.93 29.38
CA LYS A 573 20.69 -20.79 30.45
C LYS A 573 22.00 -20.11 30.03
N GLN A 574 22.27 -20.03 28.74
CA GLN A 574 23.45 -19.37 28.18
C GLN A 574 23.17 -17.94 27.71
N LEU A 575 21.89 -17.52 27.62
CA LEU A 575 21.55 -16.12 27.44
C LEU A 575 22.08 -15.32 28.63
N LEU A 576 22.81 -14.24 28.33
CA LEU A 576 23.37 -13.36 29.35
C LEU A 576 22.82 -11.96 29.17
N LEU A 577 22.42 -11.32 30.28
CA LEU A 577 22.08 -9.90 30.33
C LEU A 577 22.63 -9.34 31.64
N VAL A 578 23.71 -8.56 31.57
CA VAL A 578 24.44 -8.06 32.75
C VAL A 578 24.94 -6.64 32.55
N PRO A 579 25.15 -5.83 33.60
CA PRO A 579 25.79 -4.53 33.47
C PRO A 579 27.19 -4.63 32.86
N LEU A 580 27.57 -3.63 32.06
CA LEU A 580 28.88 -3.59 31.39
C LEU A 580 30.04 -3.73 32.38
N GLU A 581 29.99 -3.02 33.52
CA GLU A 581 31.07 -3.06 34.52
C GLU A 581 31.25 -4.47 35.11
N ASP A 582 30.14 -5.16 35.39
CA ASP A 582 30.16 -6.53 35.91
C ASP A 582 30.74 -7.51 34.89
N TYR A 583 30.33 -7.40 33.61
CA TYR A 583 30.88 -8.21 32.52
C TYR A 583 32.40 -8.03 32.39
N MET A 584 32.87 -6.77 32.36
CA MET A 584 34.29 -6.45 32.19
C MET A 584 35.14 -6.85 33.40
N SER A 585 34.57 -6.80 34.61
CA SER A 585 35.29 -7.20 35.84
C SER A 585 35.42 -8.72 36.01
N SER A 586 34.70 -9.52 35.21
CA SER A 586 34.59 -10.98 35.34
C SER A 586 34.15 -11.43 36.76
N GLN A 587 33.50 -10.55 37.52
CA GLN A 587 32.91 -10.89 38.80
C GLN A 587 31.57 -11.59 38.59
N THR A 588 31.18 -12.44 39.54
CA THR A 588 29.84 -13.05 39.52
C THR A 588 28.80 -11.97 39.79
N TYR A 589 28.07 -11.58 38.75
CA TYR A 589 26.91 -10.68 38.88
C TYR A 589 25.77 -11.39 39.59
N SER A 590 25.18 -10.70 40.57
CA SER A 590 23.95 -11.15 41.24
C SER A 590 22.85 -10.12 40.92
N PRO A 591 21.85 -10.48 40.09
CA PRO A 591 20.78 -9.56 39.75
C PRO A 591 20.04 -9.05 41.01
N PRO A 592 19.64 -7.77 41.03
CA PRO A 592 18.84 -7.23 42.13
C PRO A 592 17.47 -7.93 42.19
N LYS A 593 16.87 -7.99 43.39
CA LYS A 593 15.49 -8.46 43.52
C LYS A 593 14.52 -7.38 43.06
N GLY A 594 13.44 -7.79 42.39
CA GLY A 594 12.33 -6.91 42.05
C GLY A 594 11.36 -6.71 43.22
N SER A 595 10.18 -6.19 42.89
CA SER A 595 9.08 -5.90 43.82
C SER A 595 7.77 -6.43 43.26
N TYR A 596 6.84 -6.77 44.14
CA TYR A 596 5.49 -7.21 43.78
C TYR A 596 4.44 -6.29 44.39
N HIS A 597 3.47 -5.91 43.56
CA HIS A 597 2.40 -4.97 43.83
C HIS A 597 1.09 -5.55 43.27
N GLU A 598 0.09 -5.77 44.12
CA GLU A 598 -1.17 -6.41 43.70
C GLU A 598 -1.92 -5.55 42.67
N GLU A 599 -1.78 -4.23 42.77
CA GLU A 599 -2.35 -3.24 41.85
C GLU A 599 -1.83 -3.34 40.41
N ASN A 600 -0.67 -3.97 40.19
CA ASN A 600 -0.06 -4.14 38.87
C ASN A 600 -0.49 -5.44 38.16
N ASN A 601 -1.40 -6.22 38.75
CA ASN A 601 -1.95 -7.43 38.12
C ASN A 601 -3.15 -7.07 37.23
N PHE A 602 -2.87 -6.56 36.03
CA PHE A 602 -3.89 -6.19 35.06
C PHE A 602 -3.54 -6.72 33.67
N ARG A 603 -4.52 -6.86 32.77
CA ARG A 603 -4.21 -7.06 31.34
C ARG A 603 -3.80 -5.70 30.74
N PRO A 604 -2.59 -5.53 30.19
CA PRO A 604 -2.10 -4.21 29.78
C PRO A 604 -3.05 -3.46 28.82
N GLY A 605 -3.56 -4.14 27.79
CA GLY A 605 -4.52 -3.54 26.85
C GLY A 605 -5.81 -3.07 27.52
N ASP A 606 -6.36 -3.82 28.48
CA ASP A 606 -7.54 -3.40 29.24
C ASP A 606 -7.21 -2.23 30.17
N HIS A 607 -6.03 -2.25 30.80
CA HIS A 607 -5.61 -1.19 31.69
C HIS A 607 -5.54 0.15 30.93
N VAL A 608 -4.88 0.16 29.76
CA VAL A 608 -4.78 1.35 28.90
C VAL A 608 -6.16 1.79 28.40
N ALA A 609 -7.00 0.86 27.93
CA ALA A 609 -8.34 1.18 27.42
C ALA A 609 -9.28 1.76 28.50
N ASN A 610 -9.03 1.48 29.78
CA ASN A 610 -9.82 1.98 30.90
C ASN A 610 -9.26 3.27 31.54
N MET A 611 -8.13 3.81 31.06
CA MET A 611 -7.58 5.08 31.58
C MET A 611 -8.50 6.26 31.26
N SER A 612 -8.62 7.18 32.21
CA SER A 612 -9.21 8.50 31.94
C SER A 612 -8.30 9.33 31.04
N PRO A 613 -8.80 10.34 30.30
CA PRO A 613 -7.94 11.23 29.51
C PRO A 613 -6.82 11.86 30.33
N ALA A 614 -7.13 12.29 31.56
CA ALA A 614 -6.16 12.85 32.49
C ALA A 614 -5.05 11.86 32.87
N GLU A 615 -5.41 10.62 33.20
CA GLU A 615 -4.45 9.56 33.54
C GLU A 615 -3.58 9.17 32.34
N TYR A 616 -4.21 8.99 31.18
CA TYR A 616 -3.55 8.60 29.94
C TYR A 616 -2.52 9.64 29.49
N PHE A 617 -2.92 10.90 29.30
CA PHE A 617 -2.01 11.92 28.79
C PHE A 617 -0.98 12.38 29.84
N SER A 618 -1.29 12.30 31.13
CA SER A 618 -0.26 12.50 32.17
C SER A 618 0.81 11.42 32.12
N THR A 619 0.41 10.17 31.85
CA THR A 619 1.33 9.05 31.66
C THR A 619 2.18 9.24 30.40
N ALA A 620 1.56 9.54 29.26
CA ALA A 620 2.27 9.83 28.01
C ALA A 620 3.29 10.97 28.15
N ASN A 621 2.90 12.11 28.74
CA ASN A 621 3.77 13.26 28.94
C ASN A 621 4.99 12.95 29.83
N ARG A 622 4.78 12.15 30.88
CA ARG A 622 5.85 11.67 31.76
C ARG A 622 6.81 10.76 31.01
N LEU A 623 6.28 9.79 30.26
CA LEU A 623 7.09 8.80 29.55
C LEU A 623 7.93 9.44 28.44
N MET A 624 7.40 10.43 27.74
CA MET A 624 8.10 11.16 26.67
C MET A 624 9.35 11.94 27.15
N VAL A 625 9.57 12.11 28.46
CA VAL A 625 10.78 12.75 29.00
C VAL A 625 12.00 11.83 28.90
N THR A 626 11.81 10.56 29.29
CA THR A 626 12.84 9.52 29.33
C THR A 626 12.85 8.69 28.04
N ASN A 627 11.76 8.72 27.28
CA ASN A 627 11.61 8.04 26.00
C ASN A 627 11.20 9.09 24.97
N PRO A 628 12.13 9.95 24.51
CA PRO A 628 11.78 11.08 23.66
C PRO A 628 11.19 10.60 22.31
N PRO A 629 10.23 11.36 21.74
CA PRO A 629 9.85 11.27 20.35
C PRO A 629 11.06 11.27 19.40
N ALA A 630 10.94 10.57 18.27
CA ALA A 630 11.96 10.62 17.23
C ALA A 630 12.01 12.02 16.58
N PRO A 631 13.14 12.45 16.00
CA PRO A 631 13.22 13.73 15.29
C PRO A 631 12.16 13.90 14.19
N GLU A 632 11.77 12.80 13.54
CA GLU A 632 10.74 12.74 12.50
C GLU A 632 9.34 13.06 13.04
N ASP A 633 9.10 12.86 14.34
CA ASP A 633 7.82 13.11 15.01
C ASP A 633 7.58 14.61 15.30
N ALA A 634 8.54 15.49 15.00
CA ALA A 634 8.51 16.90 15.44
C ALA A 634 7.21 17.64 15.10
N SER A 635 6.62 17.40 13.92
CA SER A 635 5.36 18.01 13.51
C SER A 635 4.17 17.50 14.33
N MET A 636 4.10 16.19 14.58
CA MET A 636 3.06 15.60 15.44
C MET A 636 3.17 16.11 16.88
N ILE A 637 4.40 16.23 17.39
CA ILE A 637 4.63 16.79 18.73
C ILE A 637 4.22 18.27 18.80
N GLU A 638 4.51 19.09 17.79
CA GLU A 638 4.05 20.49 17.75
C GLU A 638 2.53 20.60 17.80
N GLU A 639 1.82 19.71 17.11
CA GLU A 639 0.35 19.64 17.13
C GLU A 639 -0.19 19.23 18.52
N MET A 640 0.32 18.14 19.08
CA MET A 640 -0.08 17.62 20.40
C MET A 640 0.16 18.64 21.53
N GLN A 641 1.17 19.50 21.40
CA GLN A 641 1.46 20.55 22.38
C GLN A 641 0.31 21.56 22.52
N SER A 642 -0.51 21.75 21.49
CA SER A 642 -1.67 22.65 21.54
C SER A 642 -2.72 22.23 22.58
N ILE A 643 -2.76 20.95 22.93
CA ILE A 643 -3.64 20.35 23.96
C ILE A 643 -2.88 19.94 25.22
N ASN A 644 -1.68 20.51 25.43
CA ASN A 644 -0.77 20.18 26.54
C ASN A 644 -0.31 18.71 26.59
N VAL A 645 -0.18 18.05 25.43
CA VAL A 645 0.41 16.72 25.31
C VAL A 645 1.80 16.82 24.68
N GLY A 646 2.82 16.26 25.34
CA GLY A 646 4.21 16.34 24.92
C GLY A 646 5.20 16.16 26.08
N PRO A 647 6.52 16.04 25.79
CA PRO A 647 7.55 15.76 26.78
C PRO A 647 7.53 16.75 27.96
N GLY A 648 7.21 16.26 29.16
CA GLY A 648 7.25 17.06 30.40
C GLY A 648 6.12 18.08 30.56
N LEU A 649 5.13 18.09 29.67
CA LEU A 649 3.94 18.93 29.81
C LEU A 649 2.98 18.40 30.88
N THR A 650 2.13 19.27 31.42
CA THR A 650 1.05 18.89 32.33
C THR A 650 -0.27 18.97 31.58
N PHE A 651 -0.92 17.82 31.38
CA PHE A 651 -2.22 17.78 30.73
C PHE A 651 -3.29 18.44 31.62
N ASP A 652 -4.07 19.35 31.03
CA ASP A 652 -5.18 20.02 31.70
C ASP A 652 -6.50 19.53 31.10
N GLU A 653 -7.16 18.60 31.80
CA GLU A 653 -8.42 17.99 31.34
C GLU A 653 -9.54 19.02 31.11
N THR A 654 -9.43 20.24 31.68
CA THR A 654 -10.42 21.30 31.42
C THR A 654 -10.44 21.76 29.96
N ILE A 655 -9.37 21.50 29.19
CA ILE A 655 -9.30 21.77 27.74
C ILE A 655 -10.36 20.97 26.99
N LEU A 656 -10.69 19.76 27.44
CA LEU A 656 -11.65 18.85 26.80
C LEU A 656 -13.11 19.31 26.90
N GLY A 657 -13.39 20.35 27.70
CA GLY A 657 -14.72 20.92 27.83
C GLY A 657 -15.72 20.04 28.61
N GLU A 658 -17.01 20.32 28.46
CA GLU A 658 -18.07 19.57 29.13
C GLU A 658 -18.29 18.19 28.50
N ASN A 659 -18.61 17.18 29.31
CA ASN A 659 -18.82 15.78 28.88
C ASN A 659 -17.56 15.05 28.35
N ALA A 660 -16.36 15.51 28.71
CA ALA A 660 -15.08 14.93 28.27
C ALA A 660 -15.02 13.40 28.37
N SER A 661 -15.45 12.80 29.48
CA SER A 661 -15.41 11.34 29.63
C SER A 661 -16.34 10.60 28.65
N ALA A 662 -17.48 11.19 28.29
CA ALA A 662 -18.38 10.57 27.31
C ALA A 662 -17.82 10.70 25.88
N GLN A 663 -17.21 11.85 25.56
CA GLN A 663 -16.57 12.09 24.27
C GLN A 663 -15.32 11.23 24.08
N TRP A 664 -14.52 11.03 25.13
CA TRP A 664 -13.39 10.09 25.13
C TRP A 664 -13.82 8.67 24.78
N ASN A 665 -14.83 8.14 25.47
CA ASN A 665 -15.33 6.79 25.19
C ASN A 665 -15.90 6.69 23.78
N GLN A 666 -16.62 7.72 23.32
CA GLN A 666 -17.13 7.78 21.95
C GLN A 666 -16.00 7.79 20.91
N MET A 667 -14.93 8.57 21.14
CA MET A 667 -13.75 8.63 20.29
C MET A 667 -13.11 7.25 20.18
N LEU A 668 -12.83 6.59 21.30
CA LEU A 668 -12.25 5.23 21.34
C LEU A 668 -13.12 4.21 20.58
N ASP A 669 -14.44 4.23 20.80
CA ASP A 669 -15.38 3.34 20.11
C ASP A 669 -15.41 3.59 18.59
N SER A 670 -15.34 4.86 18.17
CA SER A 670 -15.38 5.23 16.74
C SER A 670 -14.06 5.03 16.01
N MET A 671 -12.93 5.11 16.72
CA MET A 671 -11.58 5.03 16.15
C MET A 671 -11.21 3.59 15.78
N ASN A 672 -11.60 2.60 16.57
CA ASN A 672 -11.21 1.20 16.33
C ASN A 672 -11.63 0.66 14.94
N PRO A 673 -12.86 0.88 14.44
CA PRO A 673 -13.22 0.51 13.07
C PRO A 673 -12.40 1.25 12.00
N VAL A 674 -12.03 2.50 12.24
CA VAL A 674 -11.22 3.31 11.31
C VAL A 674 -9.80 2.76 11.25
N LEU A 675 -9.17 2.53 12.40
CA LEU A 675 -7.84 1.91 12.50
C LEU A 675 -7.84 0.50 11.90
N SER A 676 -8.92 -0.27 12.10
CA SER A 676 -9.05 -1.60 11.48
C SER A 676 -9.14 -1.51 9.95
N THR A 677 -9.88 -0.53 9.42
CA THR A 677 -9.97 -0.30 7.97
C THR A 677 -8.62 0.14 7.39
N TYR A 678 -7.92 1.01 8.10
CA TYR A 678 -6.58 1.46 7.74
C TYR A 678 -5.56 0.31 7.79
N PHE A 679 -5.59 -0.51 8.82
CA PHE A 679 -4.79 -1.74 8.91
C PHE A 679 -5.00 -2.64 7.68
N LEU A 680 -6.25 -2.83 7.25
CA LEU A 680 -6.58 -3.62 6.08
C LEU A 680 -6.09 -3.02 4.75
N SER A 681 -5.73 -1.74 4.67
CA SER A 681 -5.14 -1.19 3.44
C SER A 681 -3.69 -1.61 3.20
N PHE A 682 -3.01 -2.16 4.21
CA PHE A 682 -1.66 -2.72 4.08
C PHE A 682 -1.67 -4.19 3.65
N THR A 683 -2.83 -4.74 3.30
CA THR A 683 -2.96 -6.17 3.00
C THR A 683 -2.30 -6.52 1.67
N GLU A 684 -1.32 -7.43 1.72
CA GLU A 684 -0.74 -8.08 0.53
C GLU A 684 -1.26 -9.50 0.37
N LYS A 685 -1.34 -9.97 -0.87
CA LYS A 685 -1.91 -11.30 -1.20
C LYS A 685 -0.85 -12.31 -1.60
N LEU A 686 -1.06 -13.55 -1.17
CA LEU A 686 -0.35 -14.76 -1.62
C LEU A 686 -1.40 -15.82 -1.99
N GLY A 687 -2.01 -15.65 -3.16
CA GLY A 687 -3.27 -16.33 -3.51
C GLY A 687 -4.45 -15.71 -2.76
N ASP A 688 -5.28 -16.55 -2.15
CA ASP A 688 -6.39 -16.13 -1.27
C ASP A 688 -5.97 -15.85 0.18
N TRP A 689 -4.68 -16.00 0.47
CA TRP A 689 -4.10 -15.69 1.77
C TRP A 689 -3.61 -14.26 1.81
N VAL A 690 -3.67 -13.66 2.99
CA VAL A 690 -3.28 -12.27 3.19
C VAL A 690 -2.21 -12.13 4.26
N TYR A 691 -1.25 -11.23 4.06
CA TYR A 691 -0.26 -10.87 5.08
C TYR A 691 -0.01 -9.37 5.05
N TYR A 692 0.72 -8.87 6.05
CA TYR A 692 1.00 -7.44 6.22
C TYR A 692 2.51 -7.20 6.04
N PRO A 693 2.93 -6.41 5.03
CA PRO A 693 4.33 -6.16 4.72
C PRO A 693 4.88 -4.95 5.50
N TYR A 694 5.99 -4.38 5.01
CA TYR A 694 6.52 -3.08 5.44
C TYR A 694 5.40 -2.00 5.46
N PRO A 695 5.34 -1.08 6.45
CA PRO A 695 6.37 -0.73 7.44
C PRO A 695 6.29 -1.50 8.77
N ILE A 696 5.80 -2.75 8.80
CA ILE A 696 5.69 -3.50 10.06
C ILE A 696 7.02 -3.59 10.82
N ALA A 697 6.99 -3.22 12.10
CA ALA A 697 8.11 -3.15 13.03
C ALA A 697 9.16 -2.05 12.75
N ASP A 698 9.02 -1.28 11.67
CA ASP A 698 9.81 -0.09 11.31
C ASP A 698 8.86 1.05 10.89
N TRP A 699 8.16 1.61 11.88
CA TRP A 699 6.89 2.31 11.67
C TRP A 699 7.03 3.68 11.01
N GLY A 700 8.20 4.32 11.10
CA GLY A 700 8.37 5.72 10.74
C GLY A 700 7.31 6.63 11.40
N THR A 701 6.65 7.45 10.58
CA THR A 701 5.56 8.34 11.02
C THR A 701 4.17 7.75 10.80
N ASP A 702 4.07 6.44 10.53
CA ASP A 702 2.78 5.75 10.33
C ASP A 702 2.15 5.36 11.67
N TYR A 703 1.74 6.38 12.43
CA TYR A 703 1.21 6.21 13.78
C TYR A 703 -0.06 5.36 13.83
N PRO A 704 -1.04 5.49 12.91
CA PRO A 704 -2.23 4.66 12.92
C PRO A 704 -1.89 3.18 12.71
N TYR A 705 -0.99 2.86 11.78
CA TYR A 705 -0.55 1.47 11.55
C TYR A 705 0.22 0.91 12.75
N ARG A 706 1.10 1.71 13.36
CA ARG A 706 1.80 1.34 14.61
C ARG A 706 0.82 1.08 15.75
N ALA A 707 -0.16 1.95 15.95
CA ALA A 707 -1.12 1.86 17.04
C ALA A 707 -2.02 0.64 16.92
N ILE A 708 -2.51 0.31 15.71
CA ILE A 708 -3.35 -0.86 15.51
C ILE A 708 -2.55 -2.16 15.61
N ILE A 709 -1.31 -2.23 15.10
CA ILE A 709 -0.45 -3.40 15.34
C ILE A 709 -0.14 -3.55 16.83
N ALA A 710 0.12 -2.46 17.56
CA ALA A 710 0.31 -2.54 19.01
C ALA A 710 -0.92 -3.12 19.74
N GLN A 711 -2.14 -2.91 19.23
CA GLN A 711 -3.36 -3.51 19.79
C GLN A 711 -3.49 -5.01 19.50
N VAL A 712 -3.13 -5.46 18.29
CA VAL A 712 -3.47 -6.81 17.81
C VAL A 712 -2.28 -7.77 17.76
N ALA A 713 -1.05 -7.27 17.70
CA ALA A 713 0.18 -8.04 17.54
C ALA A 713 1.41 -7.29 18.11
N PHE A 714 1.35 -6.86 19.38
CA PHE A 714 2.45 -6.14 20.02
C PHE A 714 3.75 -6.94 20.01
N GLY A 715 4.84 -6.31 19.55
CA GLY A 715 6.12 -7.00 19.33
C GLY A 715 6.18 -7.82 18.04
N ALA A 716 5.38 -7.47 17.02
CA ALA A 716 5.45 -8.07 15.69
C ALA A 716 6.88 -8.10 15.13
N ASN A 717 7.21 -9.17 14.43
CA ASN A 717 8.50 -9.30 13.75
C ASN A 717 8.53 -8.43 12.47
N PRO A 718 9.69 -7.88 12.08
CA PRO A 718 9.86 -7.33 10.75
C PRO A 718 9.80 -8.45 9.69
N VAL A 719 9.44 -8.08 8.46
CA VAL A 719 9.17 -9.04 7.36
C VAL A 719 10.34 -9.96 7.00
N ASN A 720 11.58 -9.50 7.19
CA ASN A 720 12.79 -10.30 6.95
C ASN A 720 12.98 -11.41 8.00
N VAL A 721 12.35 -11.29 9.17
CA VAL A 721 12.36 -12.31 10.22
C VAL A 721 11.20 -13.27 10.05
N ALA A 722 9.98 -12.75 9.86
CA ALA A 722 8.81 -13.58 9.63
C ALA A 722 7.66 -12.83 8.93
N ILE A 723 6.89 -13.56 8.12
CA ILE A 723 5.56 -13.14 7.64
C ILE A 723 4.49 -14.14 8.08
N TYR A 724 3.24 -13.67 8.14
CA TYR A 724 2.10 -14.43 8.67
C TYR A 724 0.91 -14.45 7.70
N PRO A 725 0.99 -15.13 6.54
CA PRO A 725 -0.16 -15.28 5.68
C PRO A 725 -1.32 -15.95 6.41
N GLU A 726 -2.53 -15.39 6.32
CA GLU A 726 -3.73 -15.94 6.94
C GLU A 726 -4.89 -16.04 5.96
N THR A 727 -5.79 -17.00 6.19
CA THR A 727 -7.06 -17.10 5.49
C THR A 727 -8.13 -17.77 6.35
N ALA A 728 -9.38 -17.40 6.10
CA ALA A 728 -10.56 -18.03 6.66
C ALA A 728 -11.48 -18.63 5.58
N PHE A 729 -11.01 -18.73 4.32
CA PHE A 729 -11.84 -19.06 3.16
C PHE A 729 -11.30 -20.26 2.37
N ASP A 730 -12.20 -21.03 1.77
CA ASP A 730 -11.90 -22.11 0.83
C ASP A 730 -11.84 -21.62 -0.64
N SER A 731 -11.51 -22.53 -1.56
CA SER A 731 -11.42 -22.31 -3.01
C SER A 731 -12.73 -21.81 -3.66
N GLU A 732 -13.86 -21.93 -2.97
CA GLU A 732 -15.17 -21.40 -3.40
C GLU A 732 -15.49 -20.06 -2.70
N ASN A 733 -14.50 -19.46 -2.03
CA ASN A 733 -14.61 -18.25 -1.22
C ASN A 733 -15.69 -18.36 -0.13
N GLN A 734 -15.89 -19.55 0.43
CA GLN A 734 -16.74 -19.80 1.58
C GLN A 734 -15.90 -19.89 2.85
N LYS A 735 -16.45 -19.42 3.98
CA LYS A 735 -15.75 -19.58 5.27
C LYS A 735 -15.49 -21.05 5.56
N VAL A 736 -14.27 -21.38 5.96
CA VAL A 736 -13.92 -22.75 6.33
C VAL A 736 -14.64 -23.12 7.64
N PHE A 737 -15.48 -24.14 7.54
CA PHE A 737 -16.32 -24.65 8.62
C PHE A 737 -15.95 -26.10 8.93
N GLY A 738 -15.56 -26.39 10.17
CA GLY A 738 -14.89 -27.65 10.54
C GLY A 738 -15.77 -28.92 10.54
N LYS A 739 -17.06 -28.81 10.22
CA LYS A 739 -17.90 -29.99 9.89
C LYS A 739 -17.66 -30.53 8.48
N ASN A 740 -17.01 -29.75 7.61
CA ASN A 740 -16.56 -30.22 6.31
C ASN A 740 -15.13 -30.76 6.41
N LYS A 741 -14.69 -31.45 5.36
CA LYS A 741 -13.31 -31.91 5.19
C LYS A 741 -12.66 -31.06 4.12
N TYR A 742 -11.43 -30.65 4.34
CA TYR A 742 -10.65 -29.90 3.36
C TYR A 742 -9.27 -30.50 3.19
N ILE A 743 -8.66 -30.22 2.04
CA ILE A 743 -7.27 -30.51 1.74
C ILE A 743 -6.59 -29.18 1.41
N LEU A 744 -5.40 -28.98 1.96
CA LEU A 744 -4.46 -27.97 1.49
C LEU A 744 -3.32 -28.70 0.77
N HIS A 745 -3.28 -28.60 -0.56
CA HIS A 745 -2.38 -29.35 -1.43
C HIS A 745 -1.17 -28.52 -1.84
N PHE A 746 0.04 -28.97 -1.53
CA PHE A 746 1.28 -28.40 -2.05
C PHE A 746 1.87 -29.30 -3.12
N ASP A 747 2.05 -28.77 -4.33
CA ASP A 747 2.81 -29.43 -5.39
C ASP A 747 4.27 -29.69 -4.97
N GLU A 748 4.94 -30.64 -5.65
CA GLU A 748 6.37 -30.92 -5.45
C GLU A 748 7.19 -29.62 -5.59
N GLY A 749 7.95 -29.29 -4.55
CA GLY A 749 8.82 -28.10 -4.55
C GLY A 749 8.10 -26.77 -4.30
N MET A 750 6.79 -26.78 -4.02
CA MET A 750 5.98 -25.57 -3.79
C MET A 750 5.66 -25.30 -2.31
N LEU A 751 6.34 -25.98 -1.37
CA LEU A 751 6.29 -25.67 0.06
C LEU A 751 6.68 -24.20 0.35
N PRO A 752 6.28 -23.62 1.50
CA PRO A 752 6.59 -22.23 1.83
C PRO A 752 8.09 -21.90 1.70
N PRO A 753 8.45 -20.88 0.90
CA PRO A 753 9.83 -20.60 0.57
C PRO A 753 10.55 -19.88 1.71
N VAL A 754 11.59 -20.51 2.24
CA VAL A 754 12.43 -19.98 3.32
C VAL A 754 13.90 -19.93 2.88
N LEU A 755 14.65 -19.01 3.46
CA LEU A 755 16.11 -18.96 3.39
C LEU A 755 16.73 -20.06 4.27
N GLU A 756 18.04 -20.27 4.13
CA GLU A 756 18.77 -21.24 4.94
C GLU A 756 18.62 -20.94 6.44
N GLY A 757 18.28 -21.97 7.23
CA GLY A 757 17.99 -21.84 8.67
C GLY A 757 16.58 -21.29 9.00
N GLY A 758 15.79 -20.95 7.98
CA GLY A 758 14.37 -20.61 8.11
C GLY A 758 13.49 -21.85 8.24
N PHE A 759 12.21 -21.63 8.57
CA PHE A 759 11.22 -22.69 8.74
C PHE A 759 9.81 -22.15 8.51
N TRP A 760 8.82 -23.04 8.37
CA TRP A 760 7.42 -22.66 8.22
C TRP A 760 6.49 -23.48 9.12
N SER A 761 5.25 -23.00 9.28
CA SER A 761 4.18 -23.75 9.95
C SER A 761 2.83 -23.30 9.45
N ILE A 762 1.81 -24.14 9.63
CA ILE A 762 0.40 -23.85 9.37
C ILE A 762 -0.38 -24.26 10.61
N THR A 763 -0.98 -23.28 11.28
CA THR A 763 -1.69 -23.47 12.54
C THR A 763 -3.17 -23.17 12.36
N ALA A 764 -4.04 -24.02 12.91
CA ALA A 764 -5.48 -23.82 12.88
C ALA A 764 -5.99 -23.18 14.17
N TYR A 765 -6.80 -22.14 14.02
CA TYR A 765 -7.43 -21.41 15.12
C TYR A 765 -8.95 -21.41 14.98
N GLY A 766 -9.66 -21.47 16.11
CA GLY A 766 -11.11 -21.31 16.11
C GLY A 766 -11.53 -19.91 15.70
N SER A 767 -12.84 -19.68 15.57
CA SER A 767 -13.40 -18.34 15.32
C SER A 767 -13.07 -17.32 16.43
N ASP A 768 -12.61 -17.78 17.59
CA ASP A 768 -12.13 -16.97 18.72
C ASP A 768 -10.62 -16.67 18.64
N SER A 769 -9.96 -17.08 17.55
CA SER A 769 -8.51 -16.96 17.36
C SER A 769 -7.67 -17.71 18.39
N PHE A 770 -8.20 -18.72 19.05
CA PHE A 770 -7.42 -19.59 19.92
C PHE A 770 -7.22 -21.00 19.35
N LEU A 771 -6.25 -21.71 19.90
CA LEU A 771 -5.95 -23.09 19.53
C LEU A 771 -7.16 -24.00 19.77
N ILE A 772 -7.39 -24.91 18.82
CA ILE A 772 -8.54 -25.82 18.81
C ILE A 772 -8.21 -27.07 19.63
N PRO A 773 -8.92 -27.37 20.75
CA PRO A 773 -8.71 -28.59 21.52
C PRO A 773 -8.86 -29.85 20.65
N ASN A 774 -7.92 -30.79 20.76
CA ASN A 774 -7.96 -32.06 20.04
C ASN A 774 -7.21 -33.18 20.78
N ASP A 775 -7.59 -34.44 20.52
CA ASP A 775 -7.13 -35.61 21.28
C ASP A 775 -5.62 -35.92 21.15
N ILE A 776 -4.96 -35.38 20.12
CA ILE A 776 -3.54 -35.62 19.85
C ILE A 776 -2.65 -34.43 20.21
N ASN A 777 -3.23 -33.35 20.77
CA ASN A 777 -2.53 -32.09 21.09
C ASN A 777 -1.67 -31.56 19.93
N ARG A 778 -2.18 -31.67 18.70
CA ARG A 778 -1.54 -31.12 17.50
C ARG A 778 -2.24 -29.84 17.08
N TYR A 779 -1.48 -28.77 16.97
CA TYR A 779 -2.02 -27.45 16.65
C TYR A 779 -1.51 -26.89 15.32
N CYS A 780 -0.38 -27.39 14.83
CA CYS A 780 0.17 -27.04 13.53
C CYS A 780 0.69 -28.26 12.78
N ILE A 781 0.86 -28.08 11.47
CA ILE A 781 1.75 -28.87 10.61
C ILE A 781 2.89 -27.95 10.17
N ASN A 782 4.11 -28.45 10.18
CA ASN A 782 5.31 -27.66 9.87
C ASN A 782 6.39 -28.52 9.18
N ASP A 783 7.47 -27.91 8.71
CA ASP A 783 8.61 -28.61 8.09
C ASP A 783 9.37 -29.56 9.04
N ARG A 784 9.12 -29.45 10.36
CA ARG A 784 9.64 -30.38 11.39
C ARG A 784 8.70 -31.56 11.65
N SER A 785 7.47 -31.52 11.12
CA SER A 785 6.48 -32.56 11.33
C SER A 785 6.85 -33.80 10.52
N ASN A 786 6.57 -34.98 11.06
CA ASN A 786 6.76 -36.25 10.34
C ASN A 786 5.63 -36.48 9.33
N VAL A 787 5.53 -35.60 8.33
CA VAL A 787 4.53 -35.69 7.24
C VAL A 787 4.89 -36.79 6.24
N THR A 788 3.88 -37.34 5.59
CA THR A 788 4.01 -38.31 4.51
C THR A 788 3.78 -37.60 3.18
N PHE A 789 4.81 -37.55 2.33
CA PHE A 789 4.68 -37.06 0.95
C PHE A 789 4.06 -38.13 0.05
N SER A 790 3.32 -37.69 -0.96
CA SER A 790 2.79 -38.52 -2.03
C SER A 790 3.91 -39.06 -2.94
N GLU A 791 3.62 -40.05 -3.78
CA GLU A 791 4.60 -40.64 -4.72
C GLU A 791 5.16 -39.62 -5.73
N ASP A 792 4.40 -38.57 -6.03
CA ASP A 792 4.78 -37.47 -6.91
C ASP A 792 5.53 -36.33 -6.20
N GLY A 793 5.81 -36.46 -4.91
CA GLY A 793 6.52 -35.46 -4.11
C GLY A 793 5.63 -34.33 -3.57
N SER A 794 4.32 -34.37 -3.80
CA SER A 794 3.36 -33.41 -3.21
C SER A 794 3.07 -33.69 -1.73
N LEU A 795 2.53 -32.69 -1.04
CA LEU A 795 2.06 -32.79 0.35
C LEU A 795 0.60 -32.34 0.46
N ASP A 796 -0.26 -33.27 0.87
CA ASP A 796 -1.63 -32.97 1.29
C ASP A 796 -1.70 -32.77 2.79
N ILE A 797 -2.25 -31.65 3.25
CA ILE A 797 -2.61 -31.45 4.66
C ILE A 797 -4.12 -31.61 4.80
N LEU A 798 -4.56 -32.55 5.65
CA LEU A 798 -5.97 -32.82 5.89
C LEU A 798 -6.51 -31.93 7.02
N LEU A 799 -7.52 -31.12 6.71
CA LEU A 799 -8.19 -30.23 7.66
C LEU A 799 -9.58 -30.79 7.95
N GLN A 800 -9.73 -31.51 9.07
CA GLN A 800 -11.01 -32.14 9.44
C GLN A 800 -11.11 -32.41 10.94
N ASN A 801 -12.34 -32.47 11.46
CA ASN A 801 -12.61 -32.75 12.88
C ASN A 801 -12.60 -34.26 13.22
N GLU A 802 -12.95 -35.11 12.27
CA GLU A 802 -12.93 -36.56 12.42
C GLU A 802 -11.52 -37.10 12.19
N LYS A 803 -11.06 -37.98 13.08
CA LYS A 803 -9.79 -38.70 12.88
C LYS A 803 -9.81 -39.43 11.53
N PRO A 804 -8.84 -39.20 10.62
CA PRO A 804 -8.71 -39.98 9.39
C PRO A 804 -8.25 -41.41 9.70
N ASP A 805 -8.13 -42.24 8.66
CA ASP A 805 -7.51 -43.55 8.78
C ASP A 805 -6.03 -43.45 9.18
N ASP A 806 -5.49 -44.56 9.71
CA ASP A 806 -4.17 -44.55 10.34
C ASP A 806 -3.04 -44.17 9.35
N ASP A 807 -3.23 -44.42 8.06
CA ASP A 807 -2.26 -44.09 6.99
C ASP A 807 -2.13 -42.58 6.75
N ASN A 808 -3.17 -41.78 7.07
CA ASN A 808 -3.20 -40.34 6.85
C ASN A 808 -2.98 -39.51 8.13
N LEU A 809 -2.71 -40.15 9.28
CA LEU A 809 -2.57 -39.44 10.56
C LEU A 809 -1.39 -38.47 10.61
N ASN A 810 -0.34 -38.72 9.83
CA ASN A 810 0.83 -37.86 9.78
C ASN A 810 0.52 -36.47 9.21
N ASN A 811 -0.43 -36.41 8.27
CA ASN A 811 -0.77 -35.21 7.51
C ASN A 811 -2.02 -34.49 8.05
N TRP A 812 -2.63 -35.03 9.11
CA TRP A 812 -3.85 -34.50 9.68
C TRP A 812 -3.58 -33.32 10.63
N LEU A 813 -4.23 -32.20 10.35
CA LEU A 813 -4.36 -31.06 11.26
C LEU A 813 -5.81 -31.02 11.80
N PRO A 814 -6.03 -31.39 13.08
CA PRO A 814 -7.36 -31.40 13.67
C PRO A 814 -7.99 -30.00 13.71
N VAL A 815 -9.24 -29.89 13.27
CA VAL A 815 -10.07 -28.68 13.41
C VAL A 815 -11.34 -28.97 14.22
N GLY A 816 -12.05 -27.90 14.63
CA GLY A 816 -13.25 -27.99 15.47
C GLY A 816 -14.51 -28.32 14.67
N THR A 817 -15.69 -28.18 15.28
CA THR A 817 -16.99 -28.29 14.57
C THR A 817 -17.55 -26.95 14.10
N ASP A 818 -16.84 -25.85 14.41
CA ASP A 818 -17.25 -24.47 14.13
C ASP A 818 -16.37 -23.86 13.03
N ASP A 819 -16.56 -22.57 12.75
CA ASP A 819 -15.70 -21.81 11.85
C ASP A 819 -14.26 -21.81 12.39
N PHE A 820 -13.29 -21.91 11.48
CA PHE A 820 -11.86 -21.80 11.81
C PHE A 820 -11.16 -20.88 10.81
N HIS A 821 -9.90 -20.55 11.09
CA HIS A 821 -9.00 -19.91 10.14
C HIS A 821 -7.61 -20.52 10.29
N LEU A 822 -6.79 -20.34 9.26
CA LEU A 822 -5.41 -20.77 9.25
C LEU A 822 -4.49 -19.56 9.27
N ILE A 823 -3.40 -19.67 10.02
CA ILE A 823 -2.26 -18.77 9.91
C ILE A 823 -1.06 -19.64 9.53
N MET A 824 -0.47 -19.31 8.38
CA MET A 824 0.83 -19.78 7.97
C MET A 824 1.89 -18.86 8.55
N ARG A 825 2.96 -19.41 9.12
CA ARG A 825 4.14 -18.65 9.54
C ARG A 825 5.30 -19.03 8.64
N ILE A 826 5.98 -18.05 8.08
CA ILE A 826 7.19 -18.26 7.29
C ILE A 826 8.31 -17.46 7.95
N TYR A 827 9.25 -18.15 8.59
CA TYR A 827 10.41 -17.56 9.26
C TYR A 827 11.62 -17.59 8.32
N LEU A 828 12.32 -16.45 8.25
CA LEU A 828 13.29 -16.13 7.19
C LEU A 828 12.71 -16.36 5.79
N PRO A 829 11.62 -15.66 5.44
CA PRO A 829 10.99 -15.84 4.14
C PRO A 829 11.97 -15.49 3.02
N ASP A 830 12.00 -16.34 1.98
CA ASP A 830 12.69 -16.04 0.73
C ASP A 830 11.81 -15.09 -0.10
N MET A 831 11.93 -13.80 0.21
CA MET A 831 11.10 -12.74 -0.38
C MET A 831 11.25 -12.65 -1.90
N ASP A 832 12.39 -13.05 -2.46
CA ASP A 832 12.60 -13.07 -3.92
C ASP A 832 11.69 -14.12 -4.58
N LYS A 833 11.51 -15.30 -3.97
CA LYS A 833 10.56 -16.30 -4.47
C LYS A 833 9.11 -15.91 -4.25
N ILE A 834 8.81 -15.29 -3.10
CA ILE A 834 7.46 -14.80 -2.77
C ILE A 834 7.04 -13.75 -3.80
N HIS A 835 7.85 -12.72 -4.01
CA HIS A 835 7.61 -11.70 -5.04
C HIS A 835 7.76 -12.25 -6.47
N GLY A 836 8.49 -13.34 -6.65
CA GLY A 836 8.65 -14.07 -7.91
C GLY A 836 7.42 -14.88 -8.35
N GLY A 837 6.31 -14.79 -7.63
CA GLY A 837 5.02 -15.40 -8.00
C GLY A 837 4.67 -16.68 -7.25
N TRP A 838 5.36 -17.01 -6.16
CA TRP A 838 4.91 -18.07 -5.25
C TRP A 838 3.62 -17.63 -4.54
N ASN A 839 2.62 -18.50 -4.53
CA ASN A 839 1.35 -18.29 -3.83
C ASN A 839 1.07 -19.46 -2.89
N VAL A 840 0.34 -19.20 -1.81
CA VAL A 840 -0.19 -20.27 -0.97
C VAL A 840 -1.31 -20.99 -1.73
N PRO A 841 -1.36 -22.32 -1.76
CA PRO A 841 -2.45 -23.06 -2.37
C PRO A 841 -3.81 -22.74 -1.74
N GLU A 842 -4.87 -22.91 -2.52
CA GLU A 842 -6.24 -22.79 -2.05
C GLU A 842 -6.60 -23.94 -1.10
N ILE A 843 -7.53 -23.69 -0.18
CA ILE A 843 -8.10 -24.74 0.67
C ILE A 843 -9.24 -25.41 -0.09
N GLU A 844 -9.08 -26.66 -0.49
CA GLU A 844 -10.07 -27.38 -1.29
C GLU A 844 -11.04 -28.17 -0.43
N ARG A 845 -12.34 -27.92 -0.58
CA ARG A 845 -13.38 -28.70 0.10
C ARG A 845 -13.60 -30.06 -0.57
N GLN A 846 -13.68 -31.12 0.23
CA GLN A 846 -13.84 -32.52 -0.20
C GLN A 846 -15.29 -33.03 -0.20
#